data_AF-A0A5Q4DFM7-F1
#
_entry.id   AF-A0A5Q4DFM7-F1
#
_cell.length_a   1.000
_cell.length_b   1.000
_cell.length_c   1.000
_cell.angle_alpha   90.00
_cell.angle_beta   90.00
_cell.angle_gamma   90.00
#
_symmetry.space_group_name_H-M   'P 1'
#
loop_
_entity.id
_entity.type
_entity.pdbx_description
1 polymer ?
#
loop_
_entity_poly.entity_id
_entity_poly.type
_entity_poly.pdbx_seq_one_letter_code
_entity_poly.pdbx_strand_id
1 'polypeptide(L)'
;MNGGKRAATVRLDQVLHDLGYATDSEVRTALKRQRSHGGRLGENLVELGYLSRRQLMEALSRQFGLPWQHLAATDVPADLVERIPPAGRHGGLMIPLAWDADAGRLRVGLNDPADSDSLDALREAFAASEMELVLVPDDEMRRVRAALLGSADDRTATSEGGVHLPELFAPPGGDAEGGEAEGGLKESETTRRRVLMVTPGAQRRSFLPAIFAREGWDLVVADGFDEVAAALRGGDFEAVLVDAERDESFRMWARGGKLPALPRQVGVFPSVSEALLANPVPYRELIRSLRAMVEALADTRTRDRETPPPYGLLARDAEALARIEGLPVVVSDGLHLAIHLLVPPRPPGAVPGASGVRGPFEGFPASRELAVRLRFPWPVEGVLDAALALFLGARTPEPPGRVNPEVVRAAQILSLVWFHHILAPAGESTEGDAALQMRTVLRQAATRLASLDLVEKFLRVIEDRRASGDVGEVAQVLLVGGERVVELGSRLARAELRPVVTRDLMDAQAMAERRPPAAILVDQAAVPGHVDHFARVAKLDAALLLYVVTDSADPAVTLGLLDVGFDDVFSPPHDFDLVAARVSRAIASRSRVRSAFRARGGDFSATFEAFSFLDLAQALGHGLKSVRVELARPTDGEEAVLYLERGRPVHAVAGSRTGPEAIYRIIAWEEDGEFTVHPESDFPPATIHDSLESLLMEGCRLLDER
;
A
#
# COMPACT_ATOMS: atom_id res chain seq x y z
N MET A 1 -52.88 13.09 -5.08
CA MET A 1 -52.18 13.68 -3.92
C MET A 1 -52.12 12.62 -2.82
N ASN A 2 -50.94 12.04 -2.59
CA ASN A 2 -50.45 11.67 -1.26
C ASN A 2 -48.96 11.35 -1.42
N GLY A 3 -48.14 12.41 -1.37
CA GLY A 3 -46.68 12.27 -1.26
C GLY A 3 -46.37 11.75 0.13
N GLY A 4 -46.09 10.45 0.23
CA GLY A 4 -45.53 9.86 1.44
C GLY A 4 -44.12 10.40 1.63
N LYS A 5 -43.95 11.31 2.61
CA LYS A 5 -42.65 11.67 3.17
C LYS A 5 -41.87 10.38 3.47
N ARG A 6 -40.79 10.11 2.75
CA ARG A 6 -39.80 9.10 3.14
C ARG A 6 -39.30 9.50 4.53
N ALA A 7 -39.58 8.69 5.55
CA ALA A 7 -39.00 8.84 6.87
C ALA A 7 -37.47 8.79 6.70
N ALA A 8 -36.76 9.78 7.22
CA ALA A 8 -35.29 9.77 7.21
C ALA A 8 -34.84 8.52 7.98
N THR A 9 -34.27 7.55 7.26
CA THR A 9 -33.71 6.34 7.85
C THR A 9 -32.65 6.76 8.86
N VAL A 10 -32.78 6.28 10.10
CA VAL A 10 -31.80 6.53 11.16
C VAL A 10 -30.44 6.04 10.66
N ARG A 11 -29.38 6.79 10.91
CA ARG A 11 -28.04 6.39 10.46
C ARG A 11 -27.54 5.20 11.29
N LEU A 12 -26.78 4.30 10.66
CA LEU A 12 -26.31 3.07 11.29
C LEU A 12 -25.40 3.33 12.50
N ASP A 13 -24.55 4.36 12.43
CA ASP A 13 -23.72 4.83 13.54
C ASP A 13 -24.55 5.16 14.79
N GLN A 14 -25.65 5.91 14.62
CA GLN A 14 -26.56 6.22 15.72
C GLN A 14 -27.25 4.96 16.28
N VAL A 15 -27.68 4.04 15.42
CA VAL A 15 -28.33 2.79 15.87
C VAL A 15 -27.36 1.91 16.66
N LEU A 16 -26.09 1.84 16.23
CA LEU A 16 -25.06 1.09 16.92
C LEU A 16 -24.70 1.71 18.28
N HIS A 17 -24.66 3.04 18.35
CA HIS A 17 -24.47 3.77 19.60
C HIS A 17 -25.67 3.53 20.56
N ASP A 18 -26.91 3.64 20.06
CA ASP A 18 -28.13 3.42 20.85
C ASP A 18 -28.28 1.98 21.36
N LEU A 19 -27.68 1.00 20.67
CA LEU A 19 -27.63 -0.40 21.08
C LEU A 19 -26.43 -0.71 22.00
N GLY A 20 -25.49 0.24 22.17
CA GLY A 20 -24.25 0.02 22.91
C GLY A 20 -23.32 -0.99 22.24
N TYR A 21 -23.41 -1.15 20.92
CA TYR A 21 -22.65 -2.13 20.16
C TYR A 21 -21.33 -1.58 19.61
N ALA A 22 -21.22 -0.25 19.44
CA ALA A 22 -19.99 0.40 19.05
C ALA A 22 -19.89 1.81 19.67
N THR A 23 -18.68 2.20 20.03
CA THR A 23 -18.33 3.55 20.52
C THR A 23 -18.00 4.50 19.37
N ASP A 24 -18.04 5.81 19.64
CA ASP A 24 -17.67 6.83 18.64
C ASP A 24 -16.24 6.67 18.11
N SER A 25 -15.32 6.19 18.95
CA SER A 25 -13.93 5.92 18.57
C SER A 25 -13.84 4.76 17.57
N GLU A 26 -14.57 3.67 17.82
CA GLU A 26 -14.60 2.49 16.96
C GLU A 26 -15.27 2.80 15.62
N VAL A 27 -16.36 3.59 15.63
CA VAL A 27 -17.02 4.08 14.42
C VAL A 27 -16.09 4.99 13.61
N ARG A 28 -15.36 5.91 14.25
CA ARG A 28 -14.36 6.76 13.55
C ARG A 28 -13.25 5.93 12.94
N THR A 29 -12.75 4.93 13.65
CA THR A 29 -11.72 4.00 13.16
C THR A 29 -12.22 3.22 11.94
N ALA A 30 -13.44 2.70 12.01
CA ALA A 30 -14.08 2.01 10.88
C ALA A 30 -14.34 2.94 9.69
N LEU A 31 -14.69 4.22 9.91
CA LEU A 31 -14.84 5.22 8.84
C LEU A 31 -13.49 5.59 8.20
N LYS A 32 -12.41 5.71 9.00
CA LYS A 32 -11.05 5.91 8.47
C LYS A 32 -10.62 4.72 7.60
N ARG A 33 -10.91 3.49 8.05
CA ARG A 33 -10.69 2.27 7.27
C ARG A 33 -11.54 2.26 6.00
N GLN A 34 -12.82 2.61 6.08
CA GLN A 34 -13.72 2.70 4.92
C GLN A 34 -13.23 3.71 3.86
N ARG A 35 -12.65 4.84 4.26
CA ARG A 35 -12.09 5.84 3.32
C ARG A 35 -10.87 5.31 2.55
N SER A 36 -10.08 4.44 3.18
CA SER A 36 -8.84 3.90 2.62
C SER A 36 -9.04 2.56 1.89
N HIS A 37 -10.03 1.77 2.30
CA HIS A 37 -10.27 0.40 1.85
C HIS A 37 -11.62 0.20 1.14
N GLY A 38 -12.53 1.17 1.20
CA GLY A 38 -13.89 1.06 0.67
C GLY A 38 -14.81 0.23 1.58
N GLY A 39 -15.89 -0.30 1.00
CA GLY A 39 -16.85 -1.15 1.70
C GLY A 39 -17.90 -0.38 2.52
N ARG A 40 -18.76 -1.11 3.25
CA ARG A 40 -19.80 -0.55 4.12
C ARG A 40 -19.28 -0.37 5.55
N LEU A 41 -19.78 0.64 6.26
CA LEU A 41 -19.40 0.91 7.66
C LEU A 41 -19.60 -0.33 8.55
N GLY A 42 -20.74 -1.01 8.43
CA GLY A 42 -21.05 -2.21 9.22
C GLY A 42 -20.07 -3.36 9.00
N GLU A 43 -19.72 -3.65 7.74
CA GLU A 43 -18.75 -4.70 7.43
C GLU A 43 -17.35 -4.34 7.94
N ASN A 44 -16.93 -3.07 7.78
CA ASN A 44 -15.66 -2.60 8.33
C ASN A 44 -15.60 -2.76 9.86
N LEU A 45 -16.70 -2.51 10.57
CA LEU A 45 -16.80 -2.72 12.01
C LEU A 45 -16.70 -4.21 12.40
N VAL A 46 -17.27 -5.11 11.59
CA VAL A 46 -17.15 -6.56 11.81
C VAL A 46 -15.72 -7.04 11.53
N GLU A 47 -15.09 -6.58 10.46
CA GLU A 47 -13.70 -6.93 10.11
C GLU A 47 -12.67 -6.41 11.11
N LEU A 48 -12.97 -5.28 11.78
CA LEU A 48 -12.14 -4.73 12.85
C LEU A 48 -12.36 -5.43 14.20
N GLY A 49 -13.30 -6.37 14.29
CA GLY A 49 -13.64 -7.08 15.52
C GLY A 49 -14.51 -6.28 16.50
N TYR A 50 -14.94 -5.07 16.14
CA TYR A 50 -15.80 -4.22 16.97
C TYR A 50 -17.26 -4.68 16.98
N LEU A 51 -17.72 -5.38 15.94
CA LEU A 51 -19.05 -5.96 15.87
C LEU A 51 -19.02 -7.45 15.51
N SER A 52 -19.91 -8.23 16.13
CA SER A 52 -20.26 -9.55 15.60
C SER A 52 -21.27 -9.42 14.44
N ARG A 53 -21.26 -10.42 13.54
CA ARG A 53 -22.20 -10.49 12.40
C ARG A 53 -23.67 -10.46 12.86
N ARG A 54 -23.98 -11.06 14.00
CA ARG A 54 -25.32 -11.01 14.63
C ARG A 54 -25.68 -9.59 15.09
N GLN A 55 -24.78 -8.90 15.78
CA GLN A 55 -25.01 -7.52 16.24
C GLN A 55 -25.24 -6.56 15.06
N LEU A 56 -24.51 -6.75 13.96
CA LEU A 56 -24.73 -5.99 12.74
C LEU A 56 -26.13 -6.24 12.16
N MET A 57 -26.58 -7.49 12.07
CA MET A 57 -27.93 -7.79 11.58
C MET A 57 -29.04 -7.23 12.49
N GLU A 58 -28.86 -7.26 13.81
CA GLU A 58 -29.79 -6.63 14.75
C GLU A 58 -29.86 -5.11 14.58
N ALA A 59 -28.70 -4.46 14.39
CA ALA A 59 -28.64 -3.04 14.13
C ALA A 59 -29.31 -2.66 12.80
N LEU A 60 -29.04 -3.40 11.72
CA LEU A 60 -29.68 -3.18 10.42
C LEU A 60 -31.20 -3.46 10.47
N SER A 61 -31.62 -4.51 11.18
CA SER A 61 -33.04 -4.81 11.41
C SER A 61 -33.74 -3.66 12.12
N ARG A 62 -33.13 -3.07 13.15
CA ARG A 62 -33.63 -1.88 13.85
C ARG A 62 -33.61 -0.63 12.97
N GLN A 63 -32.58 -0.48 12.13
CA GLN A 63 -32.42 0.66 11.22
C GLN A 63 -33.51 0.70 10.14
N PHE A 64 -33.83 -0.45 9.56
CA PHE A 64 -34.77 -0.57 8.44
C PHE A 64 -36.16 -1.05 8.83
N GLY A 65 -36.36 -1.52 10.06
CA GLY A 65 -37.63 -2.08 10.52
C GLY A 65 -38.01 -3.40 9.84
N LEU A 66 -37.02 -4.17 9.39
CA LEU A 66 -37.20 -5.43 8.67
C LEU A 66 -36.68 -6.62 9.48
N PRO A 67 -37.36 -7.78 9.45
CA PRO A 67 -36.81 -8.99 10.04
C PRO A 67 -35.58 -9.47 9.26
N TRP A 68 -34.69 -10.22 9.91
CA TRP A 68 -33.54 -10.85 9.26
C TRP A 68 -33.61 -12.38 9.40
N GLN A 69 -33.07 -13.10 8.42
CA GLN A 69 -32.98 -14.56 8.44
C GLN A 69 -31.67 -15.05 7.78
N HIS A 70 -31.27 -16.28 8.11
CA HIS A 70 -30.25 -17.00 7.34
C HIS A 70 -30.83 -17.57 6.04
N LEU A 71 -29.99 -17.72 5.02
CA LEU A 71 -30.40 -18.22 3.71
C LEU A 71 -29.42 -19.28 3.16
N ALA A 72 -29.96 -20.44 2.76
CA ALA A 72 -29.23 -21.47 2.04
C ALA A 72 -29.75 -21.60 0.59
N ALA A 73 -28.91 -22.16 -0.30
CA ALA A 73 -29.30 -22.34 -1.71
C ALA A 73 -30.48 -23.32 -1.89
N THR A 74 -30.69 -24.24 -0.95
CA THR A 74 -31.85 -25.14 -0.94
C THR A 74 -33.17 -24.44 -0.65
N ASP A 75 -33.14 -23.22 -0.11
CA ASP A 75 -34.33 -22.47 0.28
C ASP A 75 -34.94 -21.68 -0.89
N VAL A 76 -34.27 -21.65 -2.05
CA VAL A 76 -34.71 -20.92 -3.24
C VAL A 76 -35.33 -21.89 -4.25
N PRO A 77 -36.63 -21.77 -4.57
CA PRO A 77 -37.27 -22.60 -5.58
C PRO A 77 -36.63 -22.41 -6.97
N ALA A 78 -36.38 -23.52 -7.67
CA ALA A 78 -35.66 -23.53 -8.95
C ALA A 78 -36.34 -22.69 -10.04
N ASP A 79 -37.67 -22.60 -10.02
CA ASP A 79 -38.49 -21.79 -10.93
C ASP A 79 -38.35 -20.27 -10.72
N LEU A 80 -37.77 -19.84 -9.58
CA LEU A 80 -37.53 -18.43 -9.29
C LEU A 80 -36.12 -17.96 -9.65
N VAL A 81 -35.19 -18.90 -9.90
CA VAL A 81 -33.77 -18.60 -10.17
C VAL A 81 -33.60 -17.81 -11.46
N GLU A 82 -34.37 -18.12 -12.51
CA GLU A 82 -34.30 -17.43 -13.81
C GLU A 82 -34.76 -15.96 -13.75
N ARG A 83 -35.44 -15.56 -12.67
CA ARG A 83 -35.96 -14.20 -12.46
C ARG A 83 -35.20 -13.42 -11.39
N ILE A 84 -34.02 -13.91 -10.99
CA ILE A 84 -33.11 -13.17 -10.11
C ILE A 84 -32.53 -11.98 -10.89
N PRO A 85 -32.66 -10.73 -10.39
CA PRO A 85 -32.10 -9.57 -11.05
C PRO A 85 -30.56 -9.54 -10.93
N PRO A 86 -29.87 -8.86 -11.86
CA PRO A 86 -28.43 -8.60 -11.72
C PRO A 86 -28.13 -7.80 -10.45
N ALA A 87 -26.85 -7.71 -10.07
CA ALA A 87 -26.47 -6.96 -8.86
C ALA A 87 -26.74 -5.47 -9.06
N GLY A 88 -27.26 -4.82 -8.02
CA GLY A 88 -27.50 -3.38 -8.00
C GLY A 88 -26.20 -2.57 -8.06
N ARG A 89 -26.31 -1.27 -8.36
CA ARG A 89 -25.17 -0.35 -8.60
C ARG A 89 -24.17 -0.23 -7.44
N HIS A 90 -24.56 -0.65 -6.23
CA HIS A 90 -23.73 -0.59 -5.01
C HIS A 90 -23.50 -1.97 -4.38
N GLY A 91 -23.62 -3.06 -5.15
CA GLY A 91 -23.51 -4.42 -4.62
C GLY A 91 -24.77 -4.89 -3.90
N GLY A 92 -25.91 -4.23 -4.13
CA GLY A 92 -27.22 -4.70 -3.68
C GLY A 92 -27.55 -6.05 -4.32
N LEU A 93 -27.81 -7.05 -3.49
CA LEU A 93 -28.20 -8.40 -3.89
C LEU A 93 -29.62 -8.65 -3.42
N MET A 94 -30.43 -9.25 -4.28
CA MET A 94 -31.82 -9.63 -4.00
C MET A 94 -32.09 -11.01 -4.57
N ILE A 95 -32.82 -11.83 -3.82
CA ILE A 95 -33.22 -13.17 -4.21
C ILE A 95 -34.71 -13.35 -3.89
N PRO A 96 -35.56 -13.69 -4.88
CA PRO A 96 -36.95 -14.06 -4.65
C PRO A 96 -37.00 -15.42 -3.94
N LEU A 97 -37.62 -15.44 -2.75
CA LEU A 97 -37.71 -16.62 -1.88
C LEU A 97 -39.01 -17.40 -2.09
N ALA A 98 -40.10 -16.69 -2.37
CA ALA A 98 -41.41 -17.29 -2.63
C ALA A 98 -42.28 -16.34 -3.46
N TRP A 99 -43.06 -16.90 -4.39
CA TRP A 99 -44.01 -16.15 -5.22
C TRP A 99 -45.41 -16.78 -5.14
N ASP A 100 -46.39 -15.99 -4.71
CA ASP A 100 -47.81 -16.36 -4.71
C ASP A 100 -48.54 -15.53 -5.78
N ALA A 101 -48.89 -16.17 -6.89
CA ALA A 101 -49.55 -15.54 -8.03
C ALA A 101 -51.02 -15.17 -7.76
N ASP A 102 -51.71 -15.92 -6.89
CA ASP A 102 -53.13 -15.69 -6.57
C ASP A 102 -53.29 -14.51 -5.61
N ALA A 103 -52.36 -14.37 -4.66
CA ALA A 103 -52.32 -13.24 -3.73
C ALA A 103 -51.48 -12.05 -4.24
N GLY A 104 -50.74 -12.21 -5.35
CA GLY A 104 -49.82 -11.21 -5.88
C GLY A 104 -48.71 -10.83 -4.90
N ARG A 105 -48.24 -11.78 -4.09
CA ARG A 105 -47.31 -11.54 -2.96
C ARG A 105 -45.94 -12.16 -3.24
N LEU A 106 -44.89 -11.35 -3.19
CA LEU A 106 -43.51 -11.78 -3.41
C LEU A 106 -42.70 -11.63 -2.11
N ARG A 107 -42.06 -12.71 -1.67
CA ARG A 107 -41.11 -12.68 -0.55
C ARG A 107 -39.69 -12.56 -1.08
N VAL A 108 -38.91 -11.61 -0.57
CA VAL A 108 -37.60 -11.24 -1.11
C VAL A 108 -36.56 -11.19 0.01
N GLY A 109 -35.46 -11.94 -0.16
CA GLY A 109 -34.27 -11.83 0.65
C GLY A 109 -33.29 -10.81 0.06
N LEU A 110 -32.77 -9.90 0.86
CA LEU A 110 -31.89 -8.83 0.38
C LEU A 110 -30.85 -8.37 1.40
N ASN A 111 -29.72 -7.84 0.92
CA ASN A 111 -28.63 -7.29 1.75
C ASN A 111 -28.69 -5.75 1.89
N ASP A 112 -29.49 -5.06 1.08
CA ASP A 112 -29.62 -3.59 1.08
C ASP A 112 -31.04 -3.12 0.74
N PRO A 113 -31.84 -2.74 1.76
CA PRO A 113 -33.18 -2.21 1.55
C PRO A 113 -33.21 -0.81 0.90
N ALA A 114 -32.07 -0.12 0.82
CA ALA A 114 -32.00 1.22 0.23
C ALA A 114 -31.94 1.21 -1.30
N ASP A 115 -31.70 0.05 -1.93
CA ASP A 115 -31.66 -0.10 -3.39
C ASP A 115 -33.08 -0.16 -3.98
N SER A 116 -33.72 1.00 -4.12
CA SER A 116 -35.09 1.09 -4.65
C SER A 116 -35.21 0.64 -6.10
N ASP A 117 -34.17 0.82 -6.91
CA ASP A 117 -34.22 0.51 -8.34
C ASP A 117 -34.31 -1.00 -8.55
N SER A 118 -33.52 -1.78 -7.81
CA SER A 118 -33.56 -3.25 -7.85
C SER A 118 -34.88 -3.81 -7.27
N LEU A 119 -35.42 -3.18 -6.22
CA LEU A 119 -36.74 -3.54 -5.67
C LEU A 119 -37.87 -3.31 -6.66
N ASP A 120 -37.88 -2.16 -7.34
CA ASP A 120 -38.92 -1.84 -8.33
C ASP A 120 -38.82 -2.75 -9.57
N ALA A 121 -37.61 -3.06 -10.03
CA ALA A 121 -37.40 -4.01 -11.11
C ALA A 121 -37.94 -5.42 -10.78
N LEU A 122 -37.72 -5.88 -9.54
CA LEU A 122 -38.24 -7.18 -9.08
C LEU A 122 -39.77 -7.15 -8.95
N ARG A 123 -40.35 -6.04 -8.46
CA ARG A 123 -41.79 -5.84 -8.40
C ARG A 123 -42.43 -5.96 -9.78
N GLU A 124 -41.85 -5.30 -10.77
CA GLU A 124 -42.33 -5.32 -12.16
C GLU A 124 -42.19 -6.71 -12.79
N ALA A 125 -41.04 -7.37 -12.63
CA ALA A 125 -40.78 -8.69 -13.19
C ALA A 125 -41.73 -9.79 -12.67
N PHE A 126 -42.25 -9.63 -11.46
CA PHE A 126 -43.20 -10.55 -10.85
C PHE A 126 -44.65 -10.05 -10.90
N ALA A 127 -44.89 -8.82 -11.37
CA ALA A 127 -46.18 -8.13 -11.24
C ALA A 127 -46.74 -8.17 -9.80
N ALA A 128 -45.87 -8.04 -8.81
CA ALA A 128 -46.20 -8.19 -7.40
C ALA A 128 -46.98 -6.98 -6.86
N SER A 129 -48.18 -7.20 -6.32
CA SER A 129 -48.96 -6.18 -5.62
C SER A 129 -48.45 -5.91 -4.20
N GLU A 130 -47.82 -6.90 -3.57
CA GLU A 130 -47.27 -6.79 -2.21
C GLU A 130 -45.88 -7.47 -2.14
N MET A 131 -44.94 -6.85 -1.43
CA MET A 131 -43.60 -7.41 -1.20
C MET A 131 -43.30 -7.55 0.28
N GLU A 132 -42.93 -8.77 0.69
CA GLU A 132 -42.42 -9.08 2.01
C GLU A 132 -40.88 -9.12 1.97
N LEU A 133 -40.24 -8.14 2.61
CA LEU A 133 -38.79 -7.97 2.58
C LEU A 133 -38.15 -8.58 3.82
N VAL A 134 -37.09 -9.35 3.63
CA VAL A 134 -36.30 -9.93 4.72
C VAL A 134 -34.82 -9.65 4.49
N LEU A 135 -34.14 -9.19 5.53
CA LEU A 135 -32.70 -8.97 5.52
C LEU A 135 -31.96 -10.31 5.56
N VAL A 136 -30.91 -10.45 4.75
CA VAL A 136 -30.04 -11.63 4.72
C VAL A 136 -28.58 -11.17 4.84
N PRO A 137 -27.74 -11.84 5.64
CA PRO A 137 -26.32 -11.54 5.73
C PRO A 137 -25.65 -11.52 4.36
N ASP A 138 -24.78 -10.54 4.15
CA ASP A 138 -24.19 -10.25 2.85
C ASP A 138 -23.35 -11.40 2.29
N ASP A 139 -22.58 -12.08 3.15
CA ASP A 139 -21.78 -13.25 2.82
C ASP A 139 -22.63 -14.47 2.44
N GLU A 140 -23.82 -14.61 3.03
CA GLU A 140 -24.78 -15.66 2.66
C GLU A 140 -25.43 -15.34 1.32
N MET A 141 -25.85 -14.10 1.09
CA MET A 141 -26.40 -13.68 -0.21
C MET A 141 -25.43 -13.92 -1.35
N ARG A 142 -24.15 -13.55 -1.18
CA ARG A 142 -23.10 -13.80 -2.17
C ARG A 142 -22.92 -15.30 -2.43
N ARG A 143 -22.82 -16.11 -1.37
CA ARG A 143 -22.66 -17.57 -1.49
C ARG A 143 -23.84 -18.26 -2.17
N VAL A 144 -25.07 -17.94 -1.78
CA VAL A 144 -26.29 -18.52 -2.34
C VAL A 144 -26.44 -18.14 -3.80
N ARG A 145 -26.24 -16.86 -4.15
CA ARG A 145 -26.31 -16.40 -5.54
C ARG A 145 -25.26 -17.07 -6.42
N ALA A 146 -24.02 -17.22 -5.94
CA ALA A 146 -22.96 -17.92 -6.67
C ALA A 146 -23.30 -19.40 -6.92
N ALA A 147 -23.90 -20.08 -5.94
CA ALA A 147 -24.35 -21.46 -6.07
C ALA A 147 -25.50 -21.63 -7.08
N LEU A 148 -26.43 -20.66 -7.13
CA LEU A 148 -27.61 -20.72 -8.00
C LEU A 148 -27.34 -20.32 -9.45
N LEU A 149 -26.47 -19.32 -9.69
CA LEU A 149 -26.26 -18.75 -11.02
C LEU A 149 -24.97 -19.22 -11.73
N GLY A 150 -24.07 -19.93 -11.03
CA GLY A 150 -22.88 -20.56 -11.59
C GLY A 150 -21.95 -19.65 -12.43
N SER A 151 -20.89 -19.11 -11.81
CA SER A 151 -19.73 -18.43 -12.48
C SER A 151 -20.02 -17.47 -13.66
N ALA A 152 -21.20 -16.86 -13.74
CA ALA A 152 -21.54 -15.90 -14.79
C ALA A 152 -21.36 -14.43 -14.37
N ASP A 153 -21.08 -14.14 -13.10
CA ASP A 153 -21.07 -12.77 -12.56
C ASP A 153 -19.70 -12.28 -12.01
N ASP A 154 -18.60 -12.95 -12.36
CA ASP A 154 -17.26 -12.52 -11.92
C ASP A 154 -16.68 -11.33 -12.71
N ARG A 155 -17.54 -10.37 -13.08
CA ARG A 155 -17.15 -9.07 -13.61
C ARG A 155 -17.98 -7.97 -12.97
N THR A 156 -17.93 -7.85 -11.64
CA THR A 156 -18.10 -6.60 -10.87
C THR A 156 -18.28 -6.90 -9.37
N ALA A 157 -17.24 -7.41 -8.71
CA ALA A 157 -17.07 -7.23 -7.27
C ALA A 157 -15.62 -7.52 -6.90
N THR A 158 -14.88 -6.48 -6.53
CA THR A 158 -13.64 -6.57 -5.78
C THR A 158 -13.83 -7.49 -4.57
N SER A 159 -13.02 -8.55 -4.48
CA SER A 159 -13.08 -9.53 -3.40
C SER A 159 -12.53 -8.94 -2.10
N GLU A 160 -13.46 -8.61 -1.19
CA GLU A 160 -13.30 -8.82 0.24
C GLU A 160 -13.19 -10.34 0.47
N GLY A 161 -12.04 -10.77 0.97
CA GLY A 161 -11.74 -12.15 1.36
C GLY A 161 -10.71 -12.13 2.47
N GLY A 162 -11.11 -11.63 3.64
CA GLY A 162 -10.30 -11.69 4.85
C GLY A 162 -10.23 -13.13 5.37
N VAL A 163 -9.05 -13.74 5.27
CA VAL A 163 -8.70 -14.95 6.02
C VAL A 163 -8.44 -14.52 7.47
N HIS A 164 -9.11 -15.18 8.42
CA HIS A 164 -8.83 -15.01 9.86
C HIS A 164 -7.45 -15.61 10.15
N LEU A 165 -6.48 -14.77 10.54
CA LEU A 165 -5.18 -15.21 11.03
C LEU A 165 -5.29 -15.55 12.53
N PRO A 166 -4.62 -16.62 13.02
CA PRO A 166 -4.36 -16.78 14.44
C PRO A 166 -3.38 -15.69 14.90
N GLU A 167 -3.60 -15.13 16.09
CA GLU A 167 -2.71 -14.15 16.72
C GLU A 167 -1.29 -14.72 16.89
N LEU A 168 -0.33 -14.21 16.11
CA LEU A 168 1.07 -14.66 16.11
C LEU A 168 2.03 -13.66 16.77
N PHE A 169 1.53 -12.62 17.43
CA PHE A 169 2.35 -11.64 18.14
C PHE A 169 1.69 -11.20 19.46
N ALA A 170 1.56 -12.13 20.41
CA ALA A 170 1.59 -11.76 21.82
C ALA A 170 3.06 -11.52 22.23
N PRO A 171 3.36 -10.49 23.05
CA PRO A 171 4.73 -10.18 23.44
C PRO A 171 5.36 -11.32 24.27
N PRO A 172 6.69 -11.54 24.19
CA PRO A 172 7.35 -12.59 24.94
C PRO A 172 7.61 -12.14 26.38
N GLY A 173 7.11 -12.90 27.36
CA GLY A 173 7.62 -12.90 28.74
C GLY A 173 6.55 -12.95 29.83
N GLY A 174 6.68 -13.95 30.72
CA GLY A 174 5.93 -14.03 31.98
C GLY A 174 5.83 -15.46 32.54
N ASP A 175 6.76 -15.82 33.41
CA ASP A 175 7.11 -17.17 33.91
C ASP A 175 6.08 -17.95 34.75
N ALA A 176 6.46 -19.23 35.00
CA ALA A 176 6.07 -20.17 36.07
C ALA A 176 4.81 -21.01 35.83
N GLU A 177 4.74 -22.34 36.00
CA GLU A 177 5.59 -23.42 36.57
C GLU A 177 5.00 -24.74 36.00
N GLY A 178 5.78 -25.73 35.55
CA GLY A 178 6.24 -26.85 36.38
C GLY A 178 5.28 -28.06 36.36
N GLY A 179 5.69 -29.19 35.77
CA GLY A 179 4.99 -30.47 35.99
C GLY A 179 5.25 -31.55 34.94
N GLU A 180 6.30 -32.34 35.14
CA GLU A 180 6.52 -33.64 34.51
C GLU A 180 5.38 -34.63 34.81
N ALA A 181 4.95 -35.41 33.82
CA ALA A 181 4.48 -36.79 34.03
C ALA A 181 4.44 -37.55 32.70
N GLU A 182 5.45 -38.42 32.50
CA GLU A 182 5.31 -39.63 31.70
C GLU A 182 4.20 -40.51 32.28
N GLY A 183 3.42 -41.19 31.43
CA GLY A 183 2.46 -42.19 31.86
C GLY A 183 1.31 -42.36 30.88
N GLY A 184 1.60 -43.04 29.77
CA GLY A 184 0.66 -43.28 28.69
C GLY A 184 -0.61 -44.03 29.11
N LEU A 185 -1.69 -43.75 28.40
CA LEU A 185 -2.84 -44.64 28.25
C LEU A 185 -3.54 -44.29 26.93
N LYS A 186 -3.38 -45.21 25.97
CA LYS A 186 -4.26 -45.49 24.83
C LYS A 186 -4.53 -44.31 23.89
N GLU A 187 -3.77 -44.28 22.79
CA GLU A 187 -4.23 -43.71 21.53
C GLU A 187 -5.60 -44.30 21.22
N SER A 188 -6.64 -43.52 21.49
CA SER A 188 -7.91 -43.70 20.83
C SER A 188 -7.63 -43.53 19.34
N GLU A 189 -7.82 -44.60 18.56
CA GLU A 189 -7.85 -44.57 17.10
C GLU A 189 -8.90 -43.55 16.63
N THR A 190 -8.55 -42.28 16.63
CA THR A 190 -9.21 -41.29 15.80
C THR A 190 -8.78 -41.64 14.39
N THR A 191 -9.68 -42.25 13.61
CA THR A 191 -9.50 -42.54 12.20
C THR A 191 -8.97 -41.30 11.47
N ARG A 192 -7.65 -41.24 11.26
CA ARG A 192 -7.03 -40.17 10.49
C ARG A 192 -7.62 -40.21 9.08
N ARG A 193 -8.05 -39.06 8.60
CA ARG A 193 -8.65 -38.93 7.27
C ARG A 193 -7.58 -39.18 6.22
N ARG A 194 -7.83 -40.09 5.27
CA ARG A 194 -6.82 -40.56 4.32
C ARG A 194 -6.95 -39.90 2.95
N VAL A 195 -5.83 -39.44 2.40
CA VAL A 195 -5.73 -38.85 1.05
C VAL A 195 -4.66 -39.58 0.25
N LEU A 196 -4.97 -39.92 -1.00
CA LEU A 196 -4.01 -40.54 -1.92
C LEU A 196 -3.50 -39.48 -2.90
N MET A 197 -2.19 -39.31 -3.01
CA MET A 197 -1.55 -38.44 -3.98
C MET A 197 -0.80 -39.25 -5.04
N VAL A 198 -1.11 -39.00 -6.32
CA VAL A 198 -0.46 -39.63 -7.47
C VAL A 198 0.51 -38.63 -8.12
N THR A 199 1.82 -38.78 -7.93
CA THR A 199 2.83 -37.83 -8.42
C THR A 199 4.17 -38.51 -8.79
N PRO A 200 4.86 -38.03 -9.85
CA PRO A 200 6.18 -38.52 -10.26
C PRO A 200 7.33 -37.91 -9.45
N GLY A 201 7.05 -36.90 -8.63
CA GLY A 201 8.07 -36.21 -7.84
C GLY A 201 8.57 -37.04 -6.66
N ALA A 202 9.69 -37.75 -6.83
CA ALA A 202 10.31 -38.56 -5.76
C ALA A 202 10.59 -37.75 -4.46
N GLN A 203 10.91 -36.46 -4.59
CA GLN A 203 11.16 -35.54 -3.46
C GLN A 203 9.92 -35.30 -2.59
N ARG A 204 8.72 -35.48 -3.16
CA ARG A 204 7.44 -35.20 -2.49
C ARG A 204 6.98 -36.35 -1.58
N ARG A 205 7.55 -37.55 -1.76
CA ARG A 205 7.29 -38.75 -0.95
C ARG A 205 7.80 -38.65 0.49
N SER A 206 8.86 -37.87 0.73
CA SER A 206 9.45 -37.70 2.06
C SER A 206 8.94 -36.46 2.81
N PHE A 207 8.55 -35.41 2.09
CA PHE A 207 8.25 -34.11 2.68
C PHE A 207 6.77 -33.92 3.03
N LEU A 208 5.85 -34.17 2.09
CA LEU A 208 4.43 -33.86 2.27
C LEU A 208 3.71 -34.74 3.30
N PRO A 209 4.02 -36.04 3.45
CA PRO A 209 3.36 -36.87 4.46
C PRO A 209 3.57 -36.37 5.89
N ALA A 210 4.76 -35.83 6.20
CA ALA A 210 5.04 -35.25 7.52
C ALA A 210 4.19 -34.01 7.81
N ILE A 211 3.88 -33.21 6.78
CA ILE A 211 3.05 -32.00 6.91
C ILE A 211 1.58 -32.39 7.11
N PHE A 212 1.06 -33.30 6.28
CA PHE A 212 -0.32 -33.77 6.40
C PHE A 212 -0.57 -34.47 7.74
N ALA A 213 0.40 -35.25 8.23
CA ALA A 213 0.30 -35.93 9.52
C ALA A 213 0.19 -34.96 10.70
N ARG A 214 0.83 -33.78 10.64
CA ARG A 214 0.70 -32.72 11.66
C ARG A 214 -0.70 -32.12 11.70
N GLU A 215 -1.37 -32.05 10.54
CA GLU A 215 -2.73 -31.56 10.39
C GLU A 215 -3.80 -32.65 10.58
N GLY A 216 -3.41 -33.84 11.03
CA GLY A 216 -4.34 -34.95 11.30
C GLY A 216 -4.78 -35.77 10.07
N TRP A 217 -4.13 -35.58 8.92
CA TRP A 217 -4.39 -36.31 7.68
C TRP A 217 -3.30 -37.35 7.41
N ASP A 218 -3.68 -38.51 6.89
CA ASP A 218 -2.76 -39.55 6.46
C ASP A 218 -2.62 -39.53 4.93
N LEU A 219 -1.45 -39.09 4.45
CA LEU A 219 -1.17 -38.89 3.03
C LEU A 219 -0.34 -40.05 2.47
N VAL A 220 -0.96 -40.84 1.59
CA VAL A 220 -0.30 -41.92 0.85
C VAL A 220 0.16 -41.38 -0.50
N VAL A 221 1.45 -41.52 -0.83
CA VAL A 221 2.01 -41.04 -2.10
C VAL A 221 2.38 -42.22 -2.99
N ALA A 222 1.87 -42.22 -4.22
CA ALA A 222 2.12 -43.23 -5.24
C ALA A 222 2.50 -42.57 -6.57
N ASP A 223 3.24 -43.28 -7.43
CA ASP A 223 3.61 -42.79 -8.76
C ASP A 223 3.20 -43.75 -9.87
N GLY A 224 3.39 -45.05 -9.64
CA GLY A 224 3.10 -46.10 -10.61
C GLY A 224 1.73 -46.73 -10.41
N PHE A 225 1.21 -47.33 -11.49
CA PHE A 225 -0.07 -48.07 -11.47
C PHE A 225 -0.16 -49.08 -10.32
N ASP A 226 0.89 -49.88 -10.09
CA ASP A 226 0.89 -50.92 -9.06
C ASP A 226 0.80 -50.34 -7.64
N GLU A 227 1.49 -49.22 -7.38
CA GLU A 227 1.44 -48.51 -6.10
C GLU A 227 0.06 -47.89 -5.86
N VAL A 228 -0.53 -47.25 -6.88
CA VAL A 228 -1.87 -46.67 -6.82
C VAL A 228 -2.93 -47.75 -6.59
N ALA A 229 -2.85 -48.86 -7.32
CA ALA A 229 -3.77 -49.98 -7.19
C ALA A 229 -3.61 -50.74 -5.85
N ALA A 230 -2.41 -50.78 -5.28
CA ALA A 230 -2.18 -51.33 -3.96
C ALA A 230 -2.75 -50.40 -2.86
N ALA A 231 -2.50 -49.09 -2.96
CA ALA A 231 -3.01 -48.09 -2.03
C ALA A 231 -4.54 -48.13 -1.96
N LEU A 232 -5.23 -48.04 -3.11
CA LEU A 232 -6.70 -48.07 -3.20
C LEU A 232 -7.33 -49.41 -2.74
N ARG A 233 -6.58 -50.52 -2.74
CA ARG A 233 -7.05 -51.80 -2.16
C ARG A 233 -6.88 -51.87 -0.65
N GLY A 234 -5.95 -51.08 -0.10
CA GLY A 234 -5.59 -51.06 1.32
C GLY A 234 -6.48 -50.18 2.19
N GLY A 235 -7.42 -49.41 1.64
CA GLY A 235 -8.39 -48.67 2.44
C GLY A 235 -9.17 -47.58 1.71
N ASP A 236 -10.19 -47.07 2.42
CA ASP A 236 -11.01 -45.92 2.01
C ASP A 236 -10.23 -44.60 2.12
N PHE A 237 -10.22 -43.85 1.02
CA PHE A 237 -9.67 -42.49 0.90
C PHE A 237 -10.81 -41.49 0.75
N GLU A 238 -10.67 -40.31 1.34
CA GLU A 238 -11.65 -39.22 1.16
C GLU A 238 -11.47 -38.50 -0.18
N ALA A 239 -10.22 -38.35 -0.61
CA ALA A 239 -9.87 -37.70 -1.86
C ALA A 239 -8.65 -38.36 -2.53
N VAL A 240 -8.62 -38.32 -3.86
CA VAL A 240 -7.44 -38.64 -4.66
C VAL A 240 -6.97 -37.37 -5.36
N LEU A 241 -5.71 -37.00 -5.13
CA LEU A 241 -5.03 -35.86 -5.73
C LEU A 241 -4.09 -36.37 -6.81
N VAL A 242 -4.31 -35.95 -8.05
CA VAL A 242 -3.53 -36.39 -9.20
C VAL A 242 -2.71 -35.22 -9.72
N ASP A 243 -1.40 -35.38 -9.76
CA ASP A 243 -0.50 -34.43 -10.40
C ASP A 243 -0.86 -34.31 -11.89
N ALA A 244 -0.90 -33.10 -12.45
CA ALA A 244 -1.22 -32.88 -13.86
C ALA A 244 -0.27 -33.64 -14.79
N GLU A 245 0.99 -33.86 -14.40
CA GLU A 245 1.93 -34.70 -15.16
C GLU A 245 1.49 -36.18 -15.21
N ARG A 246 0.65 -36.62 -14.26
CA ARG A 246 0.08 -37.97 -14.17
C ARG A 246 -1.39 -38.05 -14.53
N ASP A 247 -2.07 -36.94 -14.83
CA ASP A 247 -3.52 -36.91 -15.13
C ASP A 247 -3.89 -37.83 -16.31
N GLU A 248 -3.16 -37.74 -17.42
CA GLU A 248 -3.44 -38.57 -18.59
C GLU A 248 -3.23 -40.07 -18.30
N SER A 249 -2.14 -40.41 -17.61
CA SER A 249 -1.83 -41.79 -17.20
C SER A 249 -2.89 -42.34 -16.23
N PHE A 250 -3.28 -41.55 -15.23
CA PHE A 250 -4.28 -41.90 -14.23
C PHE A 250 -5.67 -42.10 -14.85
N ARG A 251 -6.08 -41.22 -15.78
CA ARG A 251 -7.34 -41.37 -16.53
C ARG A 251 -7.37 -42.64 -17.38
N MET A 252 -6.24 -43.03 -17.98
CA MET A 252 -6.14 -44.30 -18.70
C MET A 252 -6.31 -45.51 -17.77
N TRP A 253 -5.70 -45.48 -16.58
CA TRP A 253 -5.84 -46.55 -15.59
C TRP A 253 -7.28 -46.68 -15.07
N ALA A 254 -7.93 -45.54 -14.81
CA ALA A 254 -9.32 -45.48 -14.35
C ALA A 254 -10.31 -45.99 -15.42
N ARG A 255 -10.15 -45.58 -16.68
CA ARG A 255 -11.01 -46.04 -17.79
C ARG A 255 -10.80 -47.50 -18.15
N GLY A 256 -9.59 -48.03 -17.94
CA GLY A 256 -9.26 -49.43 -18.21
C GLY A 256 -9.91 -50.43 -17.26
N GLY A 257 -10.66 -49.98 -16.25
CA GLY A 257 -11.33 -50.85 -15.27
C GLY A 257 -10.38 -51.62 -14.36
N LYS A 258 -9.09 -51.23 -14.32
CA LYS A 258 -8.05 -51.92 -13.55
C LYS A 258 -7.80 -51.33 -12.17
N LEU A 259 -8.37 -50.15 -11.87
CA LEU A 259 -8.33 -49.54 -10.55
C LEU A 259 -9.57 -49.92 -9.73
N PRO A 260 -9.45 -50.08 -8.40
CA PRO A 260 -10.59 -50.19 -7.48
C PRO A 260 -11.51 -48.96 -7.55
N ALA A 261 -12.69 -49.02 -6.93
CA ALA A 261 -13.64 -47.90 -6.90
C ALA A 261 -12.97 -46.61 -6.38
N LEU A 262 -13.08 -45.53 -7.15
CA LEU A 262 -12.50 -44.24 -6.82
C LEU A 262 -13.41 -43.48 -5.83
N PRO A 263 -12.85 -42.69 -4.90
CA PRO A 263 -13.64 -41.88 -3.98
C PRO A 263 -14.35 -40.72 -4.67
N ARG A 264 -15.31 -40.10 -3.96
CA ARG A 264 -16.19 -39.04 -4.51
C ARG A 264 -15.45 -37.79 -4.97
N GLN A 265 -14.24 -37.54 -4.49
CA GLN A 265 -13.41 -36.40 -4.87
C GLN A 265 -12.10 -36.86 -5.52
N VAL A 266 -11.98 -36.58 -6.82
CA VAL A 266 -10.73 -36.72 -7.57
C VAL A 266 -10.35 -35.35 -8.10
N GLY A 267 -9.26 -34.79 -7.59
CA GLY A 267 -8.76 -33.47 -7.96
C GLY A 267 -7.46 -33.58 -8.73
N VAL A 268 -7.33 -32.85 -9.84
CA VAL A 268 -6.07 -32.74 -10.58
C VAL A 268 -5.41 -31.43 -10.17
N PHE A 269 -4.13 -31.45 -9.80
CA PHE A 269 -3.38 -30.25 -9.45
C PHE A 269 -2.19 -30.03 -10.40
N PRO A 270 -1.98 -28.79 -10.89
CA PRO A 270 -1.01 -28.51 -11.96
C PRO A 270 0.46 -28.51 -11.52
N SER A 271 0.74 -28.29 -10.23
CA SER A 271 1.96 -28.72 -9.53
C SER A 271 1.80 -28.48 -8.02
N VAL A 272 2.57 -29.18 -7.16
CA VAL A 272 2.59 -28.86 -5.72
C VAL A 272 3.05 -27.42 -5.49
N SER A 273 3.88 -26.86 -6.37
CA SER A 273 4.26 -25.44 -6.32
C SER A 273 3.06 -24.53 -6.56
N GLU A 274 2.17 -24.82 -7.52
CA GLU A 274 0.92 -24.07 -7.73
C GLU A 274 -0.11 -24.30 -6.62
N ALA A 275 -0.17 -25.51 -6.05
CA ALA A 275 -1.04 -25.80 -4.91
C ALA A 275 -0.55 -25.12 -3.61
N LEU A 276 0.78 -24.98 -3.43
CA LEU A 276 1.37 -24.18 -2.36
C LEU A 276 1.22 -22.68 -2.62
N LEU A 277 1.27 -22.23 -3.88
CA LEU A 277 0.93 -20.87 -4.29
C LEU A 277 -0.58 -20.57 -4.16
N ALA A 278 -1.42 -21.60 -4.10
CA ALA A 278 -2.84 -21.50 -3.79
C ALA A 278 -3.14 -21.34 -2.29
N ASN A 279 -2.10 -21.33 -1.42
CA ASN A 279 -2.19 -20.72 -0.10
C ASN A 279 -1.41 -19.41 -0.13
N PRO A 280 -2.08 -18.29 -0.41
CA PRO A 280 -1.44 -17.10 -0.94
C PRO A 280 -0.74 -16.37 0.20
N VAL A 281 0.54 -16.08 0.01
CA VAL A 281 1.01 -14.75 0.39
C VAL A 281 0.05 -13.79 -0.32
N PRO A 282 -0.69 -12.90 0.38
CA PRO A 282 -1.66 -12.00 -0.23
C PRO A 282 -1.07 -11.36 -1.49
N TYR A 283 -1.85 -11.18 -2.57
CA TYR A 283 -1.35 -10.59 -3.83
C TYR A 283 -0.51 -9.33 -3.56
N ARG A 284 -0.93 -8.52 -2.58
CA ARG A 284 -0.21 -7.33 -2.08
C ARG A 284 1.22 -7.61 -1.59
N GLU A 285 1.42 -8.66 -0.82
CA GLU A 285 2.74 -9.05 -0.32
C GLU A 285 3.60 -9.66 -1.43
N LEU A 286 3.02 -10.51 -2.28
CA LEU A 286 3.70 -11.06 -3.46
C LEU A 286 4.16 -9.95 -4.40
N ILE A 287 3.28 -9.00 -4.72
CA ILE A 287 3.63 -7.91 -5.62
C ILE A 287 4.61 -6.94 -4.98
N ARG A 288 4.54 -6.71 -3.66
CA ARG A 288 5.53 -5.93 -2.93
C ARG A 288 6.92 -6.56 -3.03
N SER A 289 7.03 -7.85 -2.76
CA SER A 289 8.31 -8.58 -2.87
C SER A 289 8.83 -8.61 -4.31
N LEU A 290 7.94 -8.79 -5.29
CA LEU A 290 8.31 -8.80 -6.71
C LEU A 290 8.78 -7.42 -7.18
N ARG A 291 8.07 -6.34 -6.81
CA ARG A 291 8.47 -4.96 -7.07
C ARG A 291 9.85 -4.68 -6.48
N ALA A 292 10.06 -4.99 -5.19
CA ALA A 292 11.34 -4.82 -4.53
C ALA A 292 12.49 -5.57 -5.23
N MET A 293 12.25 -6.79 -5.72
CA MET A 293 13.23 -7.57 -6.48
C MET A 293 13.57 -6.91 -7.82
N VAL A 294 12.55 -6.47 -8.58
CA VAL A 294 12.76 -5.83 -9.89
C VAL A 294 13.39 -4.45 -9.73
N GLU A 295 13.06 -3.70 -8.69
CA GLU A 295 13.74 -2.46 -8.31
C GLU A 295 15.22 -2.69 -7.99
N ALA A 296 15.54 -3.71 -7.19
CA ALA A 296 16.93 -4.06 -6.89
C ALA A 296 17.72 -4.49 -8.15
N LEU A 297 17.05 -5.17 -9.08
CA LEU A 297 17.62 -5.50 -10.38
C LEU A 297 17.87 -4.25 -11.23
N ALA A 298 16.95 -3.29 -11.21
CA ALA A 298 17.10 -2.01 -11.91
C ALA A 298 18.30 -1.20 -11.39
N ASP A 299 18.45 -1.13 -10.06
CA ASP A 299 19.59 -0.49 -9.40
C ASP A 299 20.90 -1.17 -9.78
N THR A 300 20.94 -2.50 -9.76
CA THR A 300 22.13 -3.26 -10.16
C THR A 300 22.52 -2.98 -11.60
N ARG A 301 21.55 -2.85 -12.52
CA ARG A 301 21.81 -2.53 -13.94
C ARG A 301 22.19 -1.06 -14.19
N THR A 302 22.02 -0.18 -13.20
CA THR A 302 22.28 1.26 -13.33
C THR A 302 23.29 1.82 -12.33
N ARG A 303 23.96 0.95 -11.56
CA ARG A 303 24.94 1.28 -10.52
C ARG A 303 26.09 2.18 -10.99
N ASP A 304 26.57 2.01 -12.22
CA ASP A 304 27.72 2.77 -12.75
C ASP A 304 27.34 4.19 -13.26
N ARG A 305 26.12 4.66 -12.97
CA ARG A 305 25.65 5.98 -13.41
C ARG A 305 25.96 7.04 -12.35
N GLU A 306 26.40 8.22 -12.80
CA GLU A 306 26.60 9.39 -11.95
C GLU A 306 25.30 9.84 -11.25
N THR A 307 24.16 9.65 -11.92
CA THR A 307 22.82 9.91 -11.36
C THR A 307 21.91 8.71 -11.60
N PRO A 308 21.30 8.13 -10.54
CA PRO A 308 20.36 7.03 -10.70
C PRO A 308 19.11 7.52 -11.45
N PRO A 309 18.49 6.67 -12.29
CA PRO A 309 17.27 7.05 -12.98
C PRO A 309 16.12 7.33 -12.00
N PRO A 310 15.20 8.26 -12.34
CA PRO A 310 14.07 8.61 -11.50
C PRO A 310 12.93 7.56 -11.57
N TYR A 311 13.22 6.29 -11.31
CA TYR A 311 12.24 5.21 -11.42
C TYR A 311 11.03 5.39 -10.49
N GLY A 312 11.22 5.97 -9.29
CA GLY A 312 10.12 6.30 -8.39
C GLY A 312 9.13 7.30 -9.01
N LEU A 313 9.64 8.38 -9.63
CA LEU A 313 8.79 9.38 -10.30
C LEU A 313 8.10 8.81 -11.54
N LEU A 314 8.81 8.01 -12.33
CA LEU A 314 8.25 7.28 -13.47
C LEU A 314 7.08 6.39 -13.01
N ALA A 315 7.30 5.59 -11.96
CA ALA A 315 6.30 4.68 -11.42
C ALA A 315 5.08 5.44 -10.85
N ARG A 316 5.31 6.48 -10.03
CA ARG A 316 4.24 7.31 -9.47
C ARG A 316 3.36 7.94 -10.54
N ASP A 317 3.97 8.55 -11.56
CA ASP A 317 3.25 9.22 -12.64
C ASP A 317 2.47 8.21 -13.51
N ALA A 318 3.09 7.06 -13.79
CA ALA A 318 2.45 5.98 -14.54
C ALA A 318 1.27 5.36 -13.77
N GLU A 319 1.41 5.12 -12.47
CA GLU A 319 0.34 4.62 -11.60
C GLU A 319 -0.80 5.66 -11.45
N ALA A 320 -0.47 6.94 -11.33
CA ALA A 320 -1.47 8.01 -11.30
C ALA A 320 -2.29 8.05 -12.60
N LEU A 321 -1.62 7.97 -13.75
CA LEU A 321 -2.28 7.88 -15.05
C LEU A 321 -3.10 6.59 -15.22
N ALA A 322 -2.57 5.45 -14.79
CA ALA A 322 -3.28 4.17 -14.84
C ALA A 322 -4.58 4.21 -14.02
N ARG A 323 -4.54 4.84 -12.83
CA ARG A 323 -5.74 5.08 -12.02
C ARG A 323 -6.75 5.99 -12.71
N ILE A 324 -6.32 7.09 -13.33
CA ILE A 324 -7.20 8.01 -14.07
C ILE A 324 -7.84 7.32 -15.29
N GLU A 325 -7.11 6.44 -15.96
CA GLU A 325 -7.60 5.64 -17.08
C GLU A 325 -8.49 4.45 -16.63
N GLY A 326 -8.64 4.22 -15.32
CA GLY A 326 -9.43 3.11 -14.77
C GLY A 326 -8.84 1.73 -15.06
N LEU A 327 -7.51 1.63 -15.21
CA LEU A 327 -6.84 0.36 -15.47
C LEU A 327 -6.86 -0.55 -14.22
N PRO A 328 -7.00 -1.88 -14.38
CA PRO A 328 -6.95 -2.82 -13.27
C PRO A 328 -5.64 -2.74 -12.47
N VAL A 329 -5.70 -3.09 -11.19
CA VAL A 329 -4.52 -3.08 -10.28
C VAL A 329 -3.37 -3.92 -10.85
N VAL A 330 -3.67 -5.11 -11.39
CA VAL A 330 -2.68 -6.00 -12.03
C VAL A 330 -1.97 -5.33 -13.21
N VAL A 331 -2.68 -4.47 -13.97
CA VAL A 331 -2.09 -3.71 -15.08
C VAL A 331 -1.18 -2.60 -14.56
N SER A 332 -1.61 -1.90 -13.50
CA SER A 332 -0.78 -0.89 -12.82
C SER A 332 0.50 -1.50 -12.24
N ASP A 333 0.40 -2.68 -11.65
CA ASP A 333 1.53 -3.46 -11.13
C ASP A 333 2.47 -3.92 -12.24
N GLY A 334 1.92 -4.44 -13.35
CA GLY A 334 2.71 -4.79 -14.53
C GLY A 334 3.43 -3.59 -15.16
N LEU A 335 2.80 -2.42 -15.16
CA LEU A 335 3.39 -1.17 -15.64
C LEU A 335 4.54 -0.70 -14.74
N HIS A 336 4.40 -0.85 -13.43
CA HIS A 336 5.49 -0.59 -12.48
C HIS A 336 6.70 -1.50 -12.75
N LEU A 337 6.48 -2.80 -12.99
CA LEU A 337 7.54 -3.73 -13.36
C LEU A 337 8.18 -3.33 -14.71
N ALA A 338 7.37 -2.97 -15.71
CA ALA A 338 7.85 -2.54 -17.02
C ALA A 338 8.82 -1.35 -16.93
N ILE A 339 8.51 -0.35 -16.09
CA ILE A 339 9.35 0.83 -15.86
C ILE A 339 10.73 0.45 -15.34
N HIS A 340 10.79 -0.43 -14.35
CA HIS A 340 12.04 -0.84 -13.70
C HIS A 340 12.84 -1.86 -14.53
N LEU A 341 12.21 -2.54 -15.49
CA LEU A 341 12.92 -3.40 -16.45
C LEU A 341 13.63 -2.60 -17.54
N LEU A 342 13.12 -1.43 -17.91
CA LEU A 342 13.73 -0.57 -18.93
C LEU A 342 14.96 0.16 -18.38
N VAL A 343 15.99 0.28 -19.21
CA VAL A 343 17.21 1.02 -18.86
C VAL A 343 17.30 2.28 -19.72
N PRO A 344 17.46 3.48 -19.12
CA PRO A 344 17.56 4.73 -19.88
C PRO A 344 18.80 4.75 -20.80
N PRO A 345 18.81 5.54 -21.88
CA PRO A 345 20.01 5.69 -22.69
C PRO A 345 21.10 6.44 -21.91
N ARG A 346 22.38 6.20 -22.23
CA ARG A 346 23.50 6.98 -21.66
C ARG A 346 23.57 8.39 -22.26
N PRO A 347 23.87 9.43 -21.46
CA PRO A 347 24.02 10.79 -21.96
C PRO A 347 25.11 10.89 -23.05
N PRO A 348 25.00 11.88 -23.96
CA PRO A 348 26.02 12.10 -24.99
C PRO A 348 27.36 12.50 -24.33
N GLY A 349 28.40 11.67 -24.50
CA GLY A 349 29.76 11.94 -24.02
C GLY A 349 30.46 10.82 -23.24
N ALA A 350 29.72 9.81 -22.74
CA ALA A 350 30.28 8.84 -21.78
C ALA A 350 31.15 7.72 -22.38
N VAL A 351 31.20 7.50 -23.71
CA VAL A 351 32.05 6.46 -24.33
C VAL A 351 32.58 6.92 -25.69
N PRO A 352 33.90 6.98 -25.92
CA PRO A 352 34.48 7.17 -27.25
C PRO A 352 34.26 5.91 -28.10
N GLY A 353 33.62 6.04 -29.27
CA GLY A 353 33.65 5.01 -30.32
C GLY A 353 32.37 4.19 -30.58
N ALA A 354 31.28 4.38 -29.84
CA ALA A 354 30.02 3.66 -30.11
C ALA A 354 29.18 4.39 -31.19
N SER A 355 29.49 4.12 -32.46
CA SER A 355 28.64 4.47 -33.62
C SER A 355 27.57 3.40 -33.80
N GLY A 356 26.44 3.57 -33.12
CA GLY A 356 25.25 2.75 -33.29
C GLY A 356 24.00 3.62 -33.15
N VAL A 357 22.94 3.31 -33.89
CA VAL A 357 21.63 3.95 -33.75
C VAL A 357 21.18 3.82 -32.30
N ARG A 358 21.19 4.93 -31.55
CA ARG A 358 20.80 4.94 -30.14
C ARG A 358 19.28 4.91 -30.04
N GLY A 359 18.74 3.79 -29.55
CA GLY A 359 17.32 3.65 -29.26
C GLY A 359 16.90 4.35 -27.95
N PRO A 360 15.59 4.44 -27.67
CA PRO A 360 15.02 5.02 -26.44
C PRO A 360 15.38 4.24 -25.17
N PHE A 361 15.89 3.01 -25.32
CA PHE A 361 16.22 2.08 -24.24
C PHE A 361 17.59 1.45 -24.48
N GLU A 362 18.40 1.35 -23.43
CA GLU A 362 19.66 0.61 -23.46
C GLU A 362 19.42 -0.87 -23.15
N GLY A 363 20.03 -1.79 -23.91
CA GLY A 363 19.94 -3.22 -23.64
C GLY A 363 18.52 -3.80 -23.68
N PHE A 364 17.63 -3.25 -24.53
CA PHE A 364 16.23 -3.65 -24.63
C PHE A 364 15.98 -5.17 -24.75
N PRO A 365 16.75 -5.96 -25.54
CA PRO A 365 16.54 -7.40 -25.61
C PRO A 365 16.63 -8.12 -24.26
N ALA A 366 17.56 -7.69 -23.38
CA ALA A 366 17.69 -8.26 -22.04
C ALA A 366 16.51 -7.86 -21.13
N SER A 367 16.02 -6.63 -21.24
CA SER A 367 14.83 -6.17 -20.51
C SER A 367 13.58 -6.95 -20.92
N ARG A 368 13.41 -7.21 -22.22
CA ARG A 368 12.33 -8.05 -22.76
C ARG A 368 12.44 -9.51 -22.30
N GLU A 369 13.64 -10.08 -22.31
CA GLU A 369 13.87 -11.45 -21.85
C GLU A 369 13.52 -11.62 -20.36
N LEU A 370 13.89 -10.64 -19.52
CA LEU A 370 13.51 -10.62 -18.12
C LEU A 370 11.98 -10.54 -17.95
N ALA A 371 11.29 -9.70 -18.72
CA ALA A 371 9.83 -9.62 -18.68
C ALA A 371 9.16 -10.98 -18.95
N VAL A 372 9.61 -11.71 -19.98
CA VAL A 372 9.12 -13.07 -20.30
C VAL A 372 9.39 -14.04 -19.16
N ARG A 373 10.58 -13.97 -18.55
CA ARG A 373 10.98 -14.88 -17.45
C ARG A 373 10.25 -14.62 -16.14
N LEU A 374 9.78 -13.39 -15.89
CA LEU A 374 8.98 -13.04 -14.71
C LEU A 374 7.66 -13.81 -14.67
N ARG A 375 7.12 -14.23 -15.84
CA ARG A 375 5.81 -14.90 -15.97
C ARG A 375 4.70 -14.19 -15.18
N PHE A 376 4.72 -12.86 -15.22
CA PHE A 376 3.69 -12.07 -14.55
C PHE A 376 2.32 -12.37 -15.18
N PRO A 377 1.21 -12.39 -14.41
CA PRO A 377 -0.12 -12.76 -14.93
C PRO A 377 -0.64 -11.88 -16.08
N TRP A 378 -0.02 -10.72 -16.29
CA TRP A 378 -0.31 -9.79 -17.38
C TRP A 378 0.94 -9.58 -18.26
N PRO A 379 0.79 -9.43 -19.60
CA PRO A 379 1.92 -9.51 -20.55
C PRO A 379 2.80 -8.25 -20.54
N VAL A 380 3.70 -8.15 -19.56
CA VAL A 380 4.66 -7.04 -19.42
C VAL A 380 5.54 -6.91 -20.67
N GLU A 381 5.96 -8.02 -21.26
CA GLU A 381 6.74 -8.05 -22.50
C GLU A 381 6.00 -7.42 -23.69
N GLY A 382 4.68 -7.59 -23.76
CA GLY A 382 3.86 -6.99 -24.82
C GLY A 382 3.83 -5.47 -24.72
N VAL A 383 3.86 -4.93 -23.51
CA VAL A 383 3.91 -3.49 -23.24
C VAL A 383 5.26 -2.91 -23.61
N LEU A 384 6.35 -3.61 -23.27
CA LEU A 384 7.70 -3.20 -23.66
C LEU A 384 7.84 -3.16 -25.18
N ASP A 385 7.37 -4.20 -25.87
CA ASP A 385 7.38 -4.29 -27.33
C ASP A 385 6.54 -3.17 -27.98
N ALA A 386 5.34 -2.92 -27.46
CA ALA A 386 4.47 -1.85 -27.93
C ALA A 386 5.06 -0.45 -27.66
N ALA A 387 5.68 -0.23 -26.50
CA ALA A 387 6.34 1.04 -26.17
C ALA A 387 7.53 1.30 -27.10
N LEU A 388 8.34 0.28 -27.39
CA LEU A 388 9.42 0.40 -28.38
C LEU A 388 8.87 0.72 -29.78
N ALA A 389 7.78 0.05 -30.20
CA ALA A 389 7.15 0.32 -31.49
C ALA A 389 6.68 1.79 -31.61
N LEU A 390 6.07 2.34 -30.54
CA LEU A 390 5.68 3.76 -30.48
C LEU A 390 6.89 4.69 -30.65
N PHE A 391 8.01 4.40 -29.98
CA PHE A 391 9.25 5.17 -30.12
C PHE A 391 9.96 5.00 -31.47
N LEU A 392 9.72 3.92 -32.19
CA LEU A 392 10.27 3.70 -33.54
C LEU A 392 9.32 4.17 -34.65
N GLY A 393 8.08 4.53 -34.33
CA GLY A 393 7.04 4.79 -35.34
C GLY A 393 6.65 3.55 -36.13
N ALA A 394 6.92 2.36 -35.59
CA ALA A 394 6.60 1.08 -36.20
C ALA A 394 5.16 0.66 -35.87
N ARG A 395 4.50 -0.08 -36.77
CA ARG A 395 3.23 -0.73 -36.41
C ARG A 395 3.52 -1.82 -35.38
N THR A 396 2.66 -1.94 -34.37
CA THR A 396 2.73 -3.03 -33.39
C THR A 396 2.78 -4.37 -34.12
N PRO A 397 3.63 -5.32 -33.69
CA PRO A 397 3.82 -6.60 -34.38
C PRO A 397 2.58 -7.50 -34.37
N GLU A 398 1.57 -7.20 -33.56
CA GLU A 398 0.33 -7.96 -33.46
C GLU A 398 -0.69 -7.57 -34.55
N PRO A 399 -1.39 -8.56 -35.15
CA PRO A 399 -2.38 -8.30 -36.19
C PRO A 399 -3.61 -7.54 -35.65
N PRO A 400 -4.22 -6.62 -36.44
CA PRO A 400 -5.38 -5.84 -36.03
C PRO A 400 -6.55 -6.77 -35.66
N GLY A 401 -6.99 -6.71 -34.40
CA GLY A 401 -8.06 -7.54 -33.84
C GLY A 401 -7.65 -8.49 -32.70
N ARG A 402 -6.35 -8.66 -32.43
CA ARG A 402 -5.83 -9.43 -31.27
C ARG A 402 -5.14 -8.60 -30.20
N VAL A 403 -4.96 -7.29 -30.44
CA VAL A 403 -4.22 -6.41 -29.54
C VAL A 403 -5.06 -6.12 -28.30
N ASN A 404 -4.57 -6.53 -27.13
CA ASN A 404 -5.23 -6.23 -25.86
C ASN A 404 -5.26 -4.70 -25.67
N PRO A 405 -6.44 -4.05 -25.58
CA PRO A 405 -6.55 -2.60 -25.43
C PRO A 405 -5.83 -2.06 -24.19
N GLU A 406 -5.74 -2.87 -23.13
CA GLU A 406 -5.01 -2.52 -21.91
C GLU A 406 -3.50 -2.43 -22.15
N VAL A 407 -2.95 -3.33 -22.97
CA VAL A 407 -1.51 -3.33 -23.34
C VAL A 407 -1.19 -2.09 -24.17
N VAL A 408 -2.06 -1.73 -25.12
CA VAL A 408 -1.91 -0.51 -25.92
C VAL A 408 -1.92 0.71 -25.02
N ARG A 409 -2.90 0.80 -24.10
CA ARG A 409 -3.02 1.95 -23.21
C ARG A 409 -1.84 2.05 -22.25
N ALA A 410 -1.43 0.94 -21.64
CA ALA A 410 -0.27 0.90 -20.75
C ALA A 410 1.03 1.26 -21.47
N ALA A 411 1.20 0.84 -22.73
CA ALA A 411 2.35 1.23 -23.54
C ALA A 411 2.37 2.74 -23.83
N GLN A 412 1.20 3.36 -24.10
CA GLN A 412 1.09 4.80 -24.26
C GLN A 412 1.43 5.56 -22.97
N ILE A 413 0.96 5.07 -21.81
CA ILE A 413 1.32 5.64 -20.49
C ILE A 413 2.83 5.53 -20.28
N LEU A 414 3.39 4.33 -20.45
CA LEU A 414 4.83 4.07 -20.31
C LEU A 414 5.66 5.00 -21.20
N SER A 415 5.32 5.07 -22.49
CA SER A 415 6.04 5.91 -23.46
C SER A 415 5.96 7.40 -23.13
N LEU A 416 4.79 7.89 -22.70
CA LEU A 416 4.60 9.29 -22.35
C LEU A 416 5.39 9.69 -21.10
N VAL A 417 5.29 8.89 -20.04
CA VAL A 417 5.97 9.12 -18.75
C VAL A 417 7.49 8.97 -18.93
N TRP A 418 7.95 7.96 -19.67
CA TRP A 418 9.36 7.77 -20.00
C TRP A 418 9.91 8.94 -20.81
N PHE A 419 9.17 9.40 -21.81
CA PHE A 419 9.58 10.55 -22.61
C PHE A 419 9.76 11.79 -21.73
N HIS A 420 8.81 12.08 -20.85
CA HIS A 420 8.87 13.25 -19.97
C HIS A 420 10.09 13.27 -19.04
N HIS A 421 10.37 12.15 -18.37
CA HIS A 421 11.41 12.11 -17.32
C HIS A 421 12.81 11.76 -17.84
N ILE A 422 12.92 11.05 -18.97
CA ILE A 422 14.20 10.54 -19.47
C ILE A 422 14.66 11.22 -20.76
N LEU A 423 13.75 11.51 -21.68
CA LEU A 423 14.10 11.94 -23.04
C LEU A 423 13.83 13.43 -23.31
N ALA A 424 12.94 14.05 -22.56
CA ALA A 424 12.61 15.46 -22.73
C ALA A 424 13.83 16.32 -22.34
N PRO A 425 14.15 17.37 -23.13
CA PRO A 425 15.27 18.24 -22.82
C PRO A 425 15.03 18.98 -21.50
N ALA A 426 16.00 18.88 -20.58
CA ALA A 426 16.01 19.69 -19.36
C ALA A 426 16.28 21.15 -19.75
N GLY A 427 15.23 21.96 -19.84
CA GLY A 427 15.35 23.38 -20.18
C GLY A 427 15.88 24.18 -19.00
N GLU A 428 16.98 24.90 -19.21
CA GLU A 428 17.35 26.07 -18.39
C GLU A 428 16.33 27.17 -18.71
N SER A 429 15.25 27.28 -17.94
CA SER A 429 14.20 28.27 -18.17
C SER A 429 13.61 28.75 -16.85
N THR A 430 13.21 30.02 -16.79
CA THR A 430 12.48 30.62 -15.68
C THR A 430 11.15 29.89 -15.44
N GLU A 431 10.67 29.84 -14.19
CA GLU A 431 9.52 29.01 -13.76
C GLU A 431 8.25 29.17 -14.64
N GLY A 432 8.00 30.38 -15.18
CA GLY A 432 6.87 30.65 -16.06
C GLY A 432 7.01 30.11 -17.49
N ASP A 433 8.20 30.25 -18.09
CA ASP A 433 8.46 29.79 -19.48
C ASP A 433 8.64 28.26 -19.56
N ALA A 434 9.18 27.66 -18.50
CA ALA A 434 9.37 26.21 -18.40
C ALA A 434 8.04 25.44 -18.48
N ALA A 435 6.96 25.98 -17.89
CA ALA A 435 5.65 25.33 -17.92
C ALA A 435 5.03 25.34 -19.34
N LEU A 436 5.16 26.45 -20.06
CA LEU A 436 4.64 26.57 -21.43
C LEU A 436 5.43 25.72 -22.42
N GLN A 437 6.76 25.70 -22.28
CA GLN A 437 7.63 24.83 -23.08
C GLN A 437 7.32 23.35 -22.83
N MET A 438 7.15 22.94 -21.57
CA MET A 438 6.80 21.55 -21.23
C MET A 438 5.49 21.11 -21.87
N ARG A 439 4.44 21.94 -21.81
CA ARG A 439 3.15 21.67 -22.46
C ARG A 439 3.30 21.49 -23.96
N THR A 440 4.14 22.32 -24.59
CA THR A 440 4.40 22.26 -26.02
C THR A 440 5.13 20.97 -26.39
N VAL A 441 6.19 20.60 -25.65
CA VAL A 441 6.99 19.39 -25.88
C VAL A 441 6.15 18.12 -25.70
N LEU A 442 5.34 18.04 -24.64
CA LEU A 442 4.46 16.88 -24.41
C LEU A 442 3.37 16.75 -25.47
N ARG A 443 2.75 17.87 -25.90
CA ARG A 443 1.74 17.87 -26.98
C ARG A 443 2.33 17.49 -28.34
N GLN A 444 3.57 17.87 -28.63
CA GLN A 444 4.27 17.44 -29.85
C GLN A 444 4.55 15.93 -29.82
N ALA A 445 5.00 15.42 -28.67
CA ALA A 445 5.22 13.98 -28.46
C ALA A 445 3.92 13.15 -28.55
N ALA A 446 2.77 13.74 -28.24
CA ALA A 446 1.44 13.14 -28.37
C ALA A 446 1.10 12.69 -29.78
N THR A 447 1.63 13.32 -30.83
CA THR A 447 1.31 12.89 -32.21
C THR A 447 1.82 11.48 -32.54
N ARG A 448 2.71 10.93 -31.70
CA ARG A 448 3.39 9.66 -31.94
C ARG A 448 3.31 8.66 -30.77
N LEU A 449 3.40 9.13 -29.52
CA LEU A 449 3.60 8.26 -28.36
C LEU A 449 2.32 7.92 -27.58
N ALA A 450 1.28 8.77 -27.63
CA ALA A 450 0.08 8.63 -26.81
C ALA A 450 -1.12 9.35 -27.44
N SER A 451 -2.35 9.13 -26.97
CA SER A 451 -3.48 9.96 -27.41
C SER A 451 -3.38 11.38 -26.84
N LEU A 452 -3.94 12.37 -27.56
CA LEU A 452 -4.04 13.75 -27.06
C LEU A 452 -4.78 13.82 -25.71
N ASP A 453 -5.84 13.03 -25.57
CA ASP A 453 -6.60 12.89 -24.31
C ASP A 453 -5.71 12.43 -23.14
N LEU A 454 -4.87 11.42 -23.35
CA LEU A 454 -3.96 10.92 -22.32
C LEU A 454 -2.89 11.96 -21.95
N VAL A 455 -2.43 12.74 -22.93
CA VAL A 455 -1.49 13.84 -22.67
C VAL A 455 -2.12 14.95 -21.85
N GLU A 456 -3.35 15.35 -22.13
CA GLU A 456 -4.05 16.36 -21.31
C GLU A 456 -4.31 15.86 -19.88
N LYS A 457 -4.64 14.57 -19.71
CA LYS A 457 -4.72 13.94 -18.39
C LYS A 457 -3.38 13.95 -17.65
N PHE A 458 -2.28 13.66 -18.35
CA PHE A 458 -0.95 13.71 -17.74
C PHE A 458 -0.54 15.13 -17.35
N LEU A 459 -0.83 16.12 -18.20
CA LEU A 459 -0.60 17.52 -17.87
C LEU A 459 -1.35 17.94 -16.61
N ARG A 460 -2.60 17.49 -16.43
CA ARG A 460 -3.35 17.71 -15.18
C ARG A 460 -2.68 17.06 -13.97
N VAL A 461 -2.21 15.82 -14.09
CA VAL A 461 -1.45 15.16 -13.00
C VAL A 461 -0.22 15.99 -12.60
N ILE A 462 0.50 16.53 -13.58
CA ILE A 462 1.66 17.39 -13.34
C ILE A 462 1.24 18.73 -12.70
N GLU A 463 0.15 19.33 -13.17
CA GLU A 463 -0.36 20.62 -12.69
C GLU A 463 -0.98 20.53 -11.29
N ASP A 464 -1.76 19.49 -10.98
CA ASP A 464 -2.35 19.25 -9.67
C ASP A 464 -1.27 18.99 -8.61
N ARG A 465 -0.21 18.26 -9.00
CA ARG A 465 1.00 18.12 -8.18
C ARG A 465 1.64 19.49 -7.92
N ARG A 466 1.71 20.35 -8.94
CA ARG A 466 2.24 21.70 -8.78
C ARG A 466 1.36 22.59 -7.87
N ALA A 467 0.05 22.44 -7.92
CA ALA A 467 -0.89 23.21 -7.12
C ALA A 467 -0.93 22.78 -5.63
N SER A 468 -0.68 21.49 -5.35
CA SER A 468 -0.75 20.92 -4.00
C SER A 468 0.42 21.29 -3.07
N GLY A 469 1.30 22.21 -3.48
CA GLY A 469 2.50 22.57 -2.72
C GLY A 469 3.62 21.52 -2.79
N ASP A 470 3.48 20.49 -3.65
CA ASP A 470 4.52 19.51 -3.97
C ASP A 470 5.58 20.10 -4.93
N VAL A 471 5.57 21.43 -5.13
CA VAL A 471 6.62 22.19 -5.83
C VAL A 471 7.68 22.58 -4.81
N GLY A 472 8.59 21.66 -4.55
CA GLY A 472 9.98 21.98 -4.78
C GLY A 472 10.37 21.36 -6.11
N GLU A 473 11.33 21.92 -6.85
CA GLU A 473 12.17 21.07 -7.69
C GLU A 473 12.49 19.79 -6.91
N VAL A 474 12.34 18.62 -7.56
CA VAL A 474 12.61 17.30 -6.94
C VAL A 474 13.78 17.46 -5.98
N ALA A 475 13.49 17.30 -4.69
CA ALA A 475 14.38 17.78 -3.65
C ALA A 475 15.75 17.13 -3.82
N GLN A 476 16.74 17.95 -4.17
CA GLN A 476 18.07 17.47 -4.42
C GLN A 476 18.68 17.07 -3.08
N VAL A 477 19.19 15.85 -2.99
CA VAL A 477 19.94 15.37 -1.83
C VAL A 477 21.38 15.18 -2.26
N LEU A 478 22.30 15.90 -1.63
CA LEU A 478 23.71 15.80 -1.92
C LEU A 478 24.34 14.73 -1.03
N LEU A 479 24.96 13.73 -1.65
CA LEU A 479 25.54 12.57 -0.99
C LEU A 479 27.06 12.68 -1.08
N VAL A 480 27.73 12.75 0.06
CA VAL A 480 29.18 12.90 0.14
C VAL A 480 29.79 11.62 0.69
N GLY A 481 30.47 10.82 -0.15
CA GLY A 481 31.07 9.58 0.32
C GLY A 481 31.43 8.56 -0.76
N GLY A 482 31.61 7.31 -0.30
CA GLY A 482 32.02 6.15 -1.13
C GLY A 482 30.86 5.26 -1.61
N GLU A 483 31.09 3.95 -1.72
CA GLU A 483 30.10 3.00 -2.25
C GLU A 483 28.79 2.95 -1.43
N ARG A 484 28.90 3.12 -0.11
CA ARG A 484 27.75 3.11 0.81
C ARG A 484 26.69 4.17 0.49
N VAL A 485 27.13 5.39 0.17
CA VAL A 485 26.19 6.47 -0.18
C VAL A 485 25.65 6.34 -1.60
N VAL A 486 26.33 5.60 -2.49
CA VAL A 486 25.79 5.26 -3.82
C VAL A 486 24.58 4.35 -3.67
N GLU A 487 24.66 3.34 -2.79
CA GLU A 487 23.53 2.45 -2.47
C GLU A 487 22.36 3.24 -1.87
N LEU A 488 22.63 4.13 -0.93
CA LEU A 488 21.62 5.03 -0.37
C LEU A 488 21.02 5.96 -1.43
N GLY A 489 21.81 6.41 -2.41
CA GLY A 489 21.34 7.21 -3.53
C GLY A 489 20.23 6.52 -4.32
N SER A 490 20.37 5.22 -4.60
CA SER A 490 19.29 4.43 -5.20
C SER A 490 18.03 4.42 -4.35
N ARG A 491 18.14 4.25 -3.02
CA ARG A 491 16.97 4.27 -2.11
C ARG A 491 16.28 5.63 -2.06
N LEU A 492 17.05 6.72 -2.06
CA LEU A 492 16.52 8.09 -2.13
C LEU A 492 15.81 8.37 -3.46
N ALA A 493 16.33 7.85 -4.58
CA ALA A 493 15.67 7.96 -5.88
C ALA A 493 14.32 7.23 -5.94
N ARG A 494 14.21 6.07 -5.27
CA ARG A 494 12.93 5.37 -5.07
C ARG A 494 11.95 6.18 -4.22
N ALA A 495 12.46 6.90 -3.23
CA ALA A 495 11.69 7.82 -2.37
C ALA A 495 11.40 9.19 -3.04
N GLU A 496 11.53 9.30 -4.36
CA GLU A 496 11.22 10.48 -5.17
C GLU A 496 12.09 11.71 -4.90
N LEU A 497 13.32 11.49 -4.41
CA LEU A 497 14.34 12.51 -4.24
C LEU A 497 15.36 12.46 -5.36
N ARG A 498 16.09 13.56 -5.60
CA ARG A 498 17.14 13.60 -6.63
C ARG A 498 18.51 13.50 -5.95
N PRO A 499 19.11 12.31 -5.83
CA PRO A 499 20.44 12.17 -5.27
C PRO A 499 21.49 12.74 -6.24
N VAL A 500 22.49 13.42 -5.70
CA VAL A 500 23.68 13.85 -6.42
C VAL A 500 24.88 13.43 -5.59
N VAL A 501 25.78 12.63 -6.16
CA VAL A 501 26.90 12.04 -5.41
C VAL A 501 28.19 12.79 -5.71
N THR A 502 28.94 13.11 -4.67
CA THR A 502 30.32 13.59 -4.75
C THR A 502 31.20 12.86 -3.73
N ARG A 503 32.51 12.81 -4.00
CA ARG A 503 33.51 12.18 -3.12
C ARG A 503 34.30 13.20 -2.31
N ASP A 504 34.11 14.49 -2.56
CA ASP A 504 34.90 15.58 -1.97
C ASP A 504 33.99 16.58 -1.24
N LEU A 505 34.31 16.92 0.01
CA LEU A 505 33.58 17.91 0.81
C LEU A 505 33.69 19.32 0.23
N MET A 506 34.81 19.68 -0.40
CA MET A 506 34.99 20.99 -1.03
C MET A 506 34.10 21.15 -2.26
N ASP A 507 33.99 20.08 -3.06
CA ASP A 507 33.07 20.02 -4.19
C ASP A 507 31.61 20.07 -3.69
N ALA A 508 31.29 19.32 -2.63
CA ALA A 508 29.98 19.35 -2.00
C ALA A 508 29.58 20.76 -1.55
N GLN A 509 30.51 21.49 -0.93
CA GLN A 509 30.30 22.87 -0.51
C GLN A 509 30.09 23.80 -1.71
N ALA A 510 30.93 23.71 -2.75
CA ALA A 510 30.79 24.53 -3.95
C ALA A 510 29.45 24.26 -4.68
N MET A 511 28.97 23.01 -4.68
CA MET A 511 27.66 22.64 -5.21
C MET A 511 26.53 23.24 -4.38
N ALA A 512 26.62 23.16 -3.04
CA ALA A 512 25.64 23.72 -2.13
C ALA A 512 25.55 25.25 -2.22
N GLU A 513 26.68 25.95 -2.39
CA GLU A 513 26.73 27.40 -2.59
C GLU A 513 26.13 27.84 -3.93
N ARG A 514 26.34 27.05 -5.00
CA ARG A 514 25.77 27.33 -6.33
C ARG A 514 24.26 27.10 -6.37
N ARG A 515 23.80 26.03 -5.74
CA ARG A 515 22.40 25.63 -5.67
C ARG A 515 22.17 24.85 -4.38
N PRO A 516 21.45 25.43 -3.40
CA PRO A 516 21.29 24.79 -2.10
C PRO A 516 20.45 23.50 -2.24
N PRO A 517 20.98 22.33 -1.86
CA PRO A 517 20.20 21.10 -1.83
C PRO A 517 19.18 21.12 -0.69
N ALA A 518 18.20 20.22 -0.75
CA ALA A 518 17.22 20.05 0.32
C ALA A 518 17.81 19.34 1.56
N ALA A 519 18.79 18.47 1.32
CA ALA A 519 19.57 17.82 2.36
C ALA A 519 20.98 17.49 1.86
N ILE A 520 21.97 17.40 2.76
CA ILE A 520 23.22 16.71 2.49
C ILE A 520 23.43 15.58 3.49
N LEU A 521 23.94 14.46 3.00
CA LEU A 521 24.26 13.30 3.79
C LEU A 521 25.71 12.90 3.57
N VAL A 522 26.46 12.82 4.67
CA VAL A 522 27.90 12.60 4.66
C VAL A 522 28.22 11.22 5.20
N ASP A 523 29.07 10.48 4.50
CA ASP A 523 29.70 9.26 5.00
C ASP A 523 30.96 9.62 5.81
N GLN A 524 30.90 9.44 7.14
CA GLN A 524 32.00 9.78 8.03
C GLN A 524 33.28 8.99 7.71
N ALA A 525 33.15 7.72 7.31
CA ALA A 525 34.29 6.85 7.04
C ALA A 525 34.98 7.21 5.72
N ALA A 526 34.24 7.77 4.77
CA ALA A 526 34.78 8.23 3.50
C ALA A 526 35.58 9.53 3.62
N VAL A 527 35.32 10.35 4.66
CA VAL A 527 35.99 11.66 4.83
C VAL A 527 36.43 11.92 6.28
N PRO A 528 37.40 11.16 6.82
CA PRO A 528 37.81 11.29 8.20
C PRO A 528 38.43 12.67 8.52
N GLY A 529 38.06 13.25 9.67
CA GLY A 529 38.68 14.44 10.25
C GLY A 529 38.20 15.82 9.74
N HIS A 530 37.35 15.86 8.71
CA HIS A 530 36.87 17.13 8.12
C HIS A 530 35.35 17.34 8.26
N VAL A 531 34.65 16.34 8.78
CA VAL A 531 33.19 16.33 8.95
C VAL A 531 32.74 17.46 9.89
N ASP A 532 33.47 17.72 10.96
CA ASP A 532 33.10 18.74 11.94
C ASP A 532 33.27 20.18 11.43
N HIS A 533 34.31 20.41 10.63
CA HIS A 533 34.51 21.70 9.98
C HIS A 533 33.42 21.94 8.94
N PHE A 534 33.11 20.92 8.14
CA PHE A 534 32.05 20.99 7.14
C PHE A 534 30.68 21.27 7.77
N ALA A 535 30.30 20.57 8.85
CA ALA A 535 29.03 20.78 9.51
C ALA A 535 28.86 22.22 10.02
N ARG A 536 29.91 22.79 10.62
CA ARG A 536 29.90 24.18 11.10
C ARG A 536 29.77 25.20 9.97
N VAL A 537 30.39 24.95 8.82
CA VAL A 537 30.33 25.83 7.64
C VAL A 537 28.99 25.68 6.91
N ALA A 538 28.51 24.44 6.73
CA ALA A 538 27.24 24.14 6.07
C ALA A 538 26.02 24.67 6.86
N LYS A 539 26.10 24.75 8.20
CA LYS A 539 25.04 25.33 9.06
C LYS A 539 24.98 26.85 9.08
N LEU A 540 25.88 27.58 8.41
CA LEU A 540 25.73 29.03 8.23
C LEU A 540 24.49 29.39 7.39
N ASP A 541 23.98 28.44 6.60
CA ASP A 541 22.70 28.53 5.92
C ASP A 541 21.64 27.67 6.66
N ALA A 542 20.83 28.32 7.50
CA ALA A 542 19.87 27.68 8.42
C ALA A 542 18.82 26.77 7.75
N ALA A 543 18.71 26.82 6.42
CA ALA A 543 17.69 26.13 5.63
C ALA A 543 18.08 24.68 5.23
N LEU A 544 19.31 24.25 5.46
CA LEU A 544 19.85 22.98 4.98
C LEU A 544 19.67 21.85 6.01
N LEU A 545 19.17 20.69 5.58
CA LEU A 545 19.17 19.47 6.42
C LEU A 545 20.52 18.75 6.27
N LEU A 546 21.15 18.39 7.38
CA LEU A 546 22.48 17.81 7.41
C LEU A 546 22.48 16.47 8.17
N TYR A 547 22.83 15.40 7.47
CA TYR A 547 22.84 14.04 7.99
C TYR A 547 24.23 13.40 7.91
N VAL A 548 24.51 12.45 8.79
CA VAL A 548 25.76 11.68 8.76
C VAL A 548 25.50 10.19 8.93
N VAL A 549 26.22 9.38 8.16
CA VAL A 549 26.30 7.92 8.32
C VAL A 549 27.66 7.58 8.91
N THR A 550 27.66 6.79 9.99
CA THR A 550 28.87 6.40 10.73
C THR A 550 29.00 4.89 10.88
N ASP A 551 30.23 4.39 10.98
CA ASP A 551 30.52 3.00 11.34
C ASP A 551 30.60 2.78 12.86
N SER A 552 30.52 3.85 13.64
CA SER A 552 30.55 3.77 15.10
C SER A 552 29.14 3.55 15.67
N ALA A 553 29.01 2.54 16.53
CA ALA A 553 27.84 2.36 17.39
C ALA A 553 28.02 3.03 18.78
N ASP A 554 29.14 3.72 19.02
CA ASP A 554 29.44 4.38 20.29
C ASP A 554 28.55 5.63 20.47
N PRO A 555 27.70 5.69 21.51
CA PRO A 555 26.86 6.85 21.80
C PRO A 555 27.64 8.17 21.94
N ALA A 556 28.90 8.13 22.42
CA ALA A 556 29.71 9.34 22.56
C ALA A 556 30.06 9.96 21.20
N VAL A 557 30.27 9.14 20.17
CA VAL A 557 30.52 9.59 18.80
C VAL A 557 29.24 10.19 18.20
N THR A 558 28.10 9.55 18.44
CA THR A 558 26.78 10.05 17.99
C THR A 558 26.47 11.40 18.61
N LEU A 559 26.62 11.54 19.93
CA LEU A 559 26.39 12.81 20.63
C LEU A 559 27.34 13.90 20.14
N GLY A 560 28.63 13.58 19.93
CA GLY A 560 29.59 14.52 19.39
C GLY A 560 29.23 15.02 17.98
N LEU A 561 28.73 14.15 17.10
CA LEU A 561 28.28 14.55 15.75
C LEU A 561 27.02 15.44 15.80
N LEU A 562 26.08 15.13 16.69
CA LEU A 562 24.89 15.97 16.90
C LEU A 562 25.28 17.37 17.43
N ASP A 563 26.17 17.43 18.43
CA ASP A 563 26.67 18.69 19.02
C ASP A 563 27.37 19.59 17.99
N VAL A 564 28.04 18.98 17.03
CA VAL A 564 28.76 19.64 15.95
C VAL A 564 27.81 20.22 14.89
N GLY A 565 26.55 19.75 14.87
CA GLY A 565 25.48 20.34 14.09
C GLY A 565 24.84 19.43 13.05
N PHE A 566 25.04 18.11 13.10
CA PHE A 566 24.21 17.19 12.31
C PHE A 566 22.79 17.13 12.89
N ASP A 567 21.78 17.03 12.01
CA ASP A 567 20.37 16.93 12.37
C ASP A 567 19.97 15.49 12.70
N ASP A 568 20.68 14.49 12.15
CA ASP A 568 20.53 13.08 12.51
C ASP A 568 21.80 12.27 12.22
N VAL A 569 21.98 11.18 12.96
CA VAL A 569 23.15 10.29 12.87
C VAL A 569 22.68 8.85 12.65
N PHE A 570 23.15 8.24 11.56
CA PHE A 570 22.82 6.86 11.19
C PHE A 570 24.00 5.93 11.50
N SER A 571 23.91 5.29 12.67
CA SER A 571 24.85 4.26 13.15
C SER A 571 24.46 2.86 12.66
N PRO A 572 25.37 1.86 12.75
CA PRO A 572 25.05 0.47 12.42
C PRO A 572 23.97 -0.11 13.35
N PRO A 573 23.09 -1.01 12.88
CA PRO A 573 23.01 -1.53 11.51
C PRO A 573 22.41 -0.52 10.52
N HIS A 574 23.03 -0.37 9.36
CA HIS A 574 22.60 0.60 8.33
C HIS A 574 21.40 0.08 7.54
N ASP A 575 20.20 0.53 7.91
CA ASP A 575 18.99 0.34 7.13
C ASP A 575 18.76 1.54 6.20
N PHE A 576 19.23 1.46 4.95
CA PHE A 576 19.11 2.57 3.99
C PHE A 576 17.69 2.86 3.54
N ASP A 577 16.75 1.91 3.67
CA ASP A 577 15.34 2.16 3.39
C ASP A 577 14.74 3.05 4.49
N LEU A 578 15.09 2.78 5.75
CA LEU A 578 14.75 3.66 6.88
C LEU A 578 15.40 5.04 6.76
N VAL A 579 16.69 5.11 6.39
CA VAL A 579 17.38 6.38 6.16
C VAL A 579 16.67 7.19 5.08
N ALA A 580 16.38 6.58 3.93
CA ALA A 580 15.70 7.26 2.83
C ALA A 580 14.29 7.74 3.23
N ALA A 581 13.54 6.93 3.97
CA ALA A 581 12.22 7.30 4.48
C ALA A 581 12.30 8.48 5.46
N ARG A 582 13.26 8.49 6.39
CA ARG A 582 13.48 9.60 7.34
C ARG A 582 13.85 10.90 6.62
N VAL A 583 14.79 10.83 5.68
CA VAL A 583 15.20 11.99 4.87
C VAL A 583 14.02 12.54 4.05
N SER A 584 13.28 11.66 3.37
CA SER A 584 12.10 12.05 2.58
C SER A 584 11.01 12.69 3.44
N ARG A 585 10.70 12.10 4.61
CA ARG A 585 9.74 12.66 5.57
C ARG A 585 10.19 14.02 6.09
N ALA A 586 11.46 14.18 6.44
CA ALA A 586 12.00 15.45 6.94
C ALA A 586 11.90 16.55 5.86
N ILE A 587 12.26 16.25 4.61
CA ILE A 587 12.13 17.19 3.49
C ILE A 587 10.67 17.57 3.25
N ALA A 588 9.75 16.59 3.23
CA ALA A 588 8.33 16.81 3.01
C ALA A 588 7.66 17.60 4.16
N SER A 589 8.06 17.34 5.41
CA SER A 589 7.58 18.11 6.56
C SER A 589 8.00 19.58 6.45
N ARG A 590 9.26 19.84 6.07
CA ARG A 590 9.81 21.19 5.94
C ARG A 590 9.22 21.95 4.76
N SER A 591 8.95 21.29 3.63
CA SER A 591 8.32 21.92 2.47
C SER A 591 6.88 22.36 2.77
N ARG A 592 6.10 21.54 3.50
CA ARG A 592 4.75 21.88 3.97
C ARG A 592 4.74 23.03 4.97
N VAL A 593 5.68 23.03 5.91
CA VAL A 593 5.84 24.15 6.85
C VAL A 593 6.22 25.43 6.11
N ARG A 594 7.12 25.36 5.11
CA ARG A 594 7.53 26.53 4.32
C ARG A 594 6.42 27.05 3.40
N SER A 595 5.61 26.18 2.81
CA SER A 595 4.45 26.58 2.01
C SER A 595 3.34 27.18 2.88
N ALA A 596 3.13 26.64 4.08
CA ALA A 596 2.25 27.24 5.09
C ALA A 596 2.77 28.62 5.58
N PHE A 597 4.08 28.77 5.82
CA PHE A 597 4.71 30.04 6.25
C PHE A 597 4.71 31.13 5.17
N ARG A 598 4.68 30.78 3.88
CA ARG A 598 4.66 31.76 2.77
C ARG A 598 3.26 32.36 2.54
N ALA A 599 2.20 31.77 3.09
CA ALA A 599 0.83 32.09 2.70
C ALA A 599 0.24 33.37 3.32
N ARG A 600 0.79 33.93 4.41
CA ARG A 600 0.43 35.27 4.95
C ARG A 600 1.44 35.70 6.02
N GLY A 601 1.96 36.93 5.92
CA GLY A 601 2.85 37.51 6.91
C GLY A 601 2.10 37.97 8.17
N GLY A 602 2.73 37.81 9.33
CA GLY A 602 2.31 38.44 10.59
C GLY A 602 2.10 37.44 11.72
N ASP A 603 0.92 36.82 11.77
CA ASP A 603 0.47 35.95 12.87
C ASP A 603 -0.19 34.67 12.32
N PHE A 604 0.03 33.55 13.00
CA PHE A 604 -0.42 32.21 12.58
C PHE A 604 -1.27 31.54 13.65
N SER A 605 -2.38 30.86 13.29
CA SER A 605 -3.18 30.00 14.17
C SER A 605 -3.68 28.76 13.41
N ALA A 606 -3.58 27.55 14.00
CA ALA A 606 -4.06 26.28 13.43
C ALA A 606 -4.48 25.23 14.48
N THR A 607 -5.39 24.31 14.09
CA THR A 607 -5.94 23.21 14.89
C THR A 607 -5.24 21.87 14.60
N PHE A 608 -5.07 20.99 15.60
CA PHE A 608 -4.27 19.75 15.53
C PHE A 608 -4.89 18.58 14.73
N GLU A 609 -5.97 18.75 13.98
CA GLU A 609 -6.55 17.66 13.16
C GLU A 609 -5.61 17.14 12.03
N ALA A 610 -4.43 17.75 11.83
CA ALA A 610 -3.43 17.35 10.84
C ALA A 610 -1.95 17.45 11.29
N PHE A 611 -1.66 17.77 12.56
CA PHE A 611 -0.31 18.12 13.03
C PHE A 611 -0.11 17.71 14.50
N SER A 612 0.97 17.01 14.84
CA SER A 612 1.32 16.72 16.25
C SER A 612 2.16 17.85 16.85
N PHE A 613 2.16 17.99 18.18
CA PHE A 613 3.03 18.96 18.89
C PHE A 613 4.51 18.68 18.60
N LEU A 614 4.87 17.41 18.44
CA LEU A 614 6.21 16.96 18.10
C LEU A 614 6.65 17.53 16.74
N ASP A 615 5.80 17.43 15.71
CA ASP A 615 6.08 17.97 14.38
C ASP A 615 6.21 19.50 14.41
N LEU A 616 5.37 20.18 15.21
CA LEU A 616 5.43 21.64 15.40
C LEU A 616 6.73 22.08 16.07
N ALA A 617 7.06 21.45 17.21
CA ALA A 617 8.25 21.76 17.97
C ALA A 617 9.51 21.56 17.12
N GLN A 618 9.62 20.43 16.43
CA GLN A 618 10.72 20.14 15.50
C GLN A 618 10.78 21.16 14.35
N ALA A 619 9.65 21.51 13.74
CA ALA A 619 9.60 22.48 12.65
C ALA A 619 10.06 23.88 13.08
N LEU A 620 9.65 24.33 14.28
CA LEU A 620 10.04 25.63 14.83
C LEU A 620 11.49 25.65 15.31
N GLY A 621 11.98 24.54 15.87
CA GLY A 621 13.38 24.36 16.24
C GLY A 621 14.32 24.50 15.04
N HIS A 622 14.00 23.84 13.94
CA HIS A 622 14.75 23.91 12.68
C HIS A 622 14.62 25.27 11.95
N GLY A 623 13.64 26.10 12.32
CA GLY A 623 13.40 27.40 11.70
C GLY A 623 14.33 28.52 12.19
N LEU A 624 15.07 28.30 13.29
CA LEU A 624 15.91 29.29 13.99
C LEU A 624 15.22 30.64 14.28
N LYS A 625 13.89 30.65 14.41
CA LYS A 625 13.14 31.87 14.72
C LYS A 625 12.93 32.01 16.22
N SER A 626 12.90 33.27 16.66
CA SER A 626 12.51 33.68 17.99
C SER A 626 10.99 33.87 18.02
N VAL A 627 10.28 32.98 18.71
CA VAL A 627 8.81 32.89 18.66
C VAL A 627 8.20 32.54 20.03
N ARG A 628 6.98 33.03 20.25
CA ARG A 628 6.05 32.57 21.28
C ARG A 628 4.99 31.69 20.62
N VAL A 629 4.76 30.50 21.17
CA VAL A 629 3.73 29.57 20.73
C VAL A 629 2.70 29.47 21.84
N GLU A 630 1.47 29.86 21.56
CA GLU A 630 0.31 29.65 22.43
C GLU A 630 -0.37 28.36 22.02
N LEU A 631 -0.73 27.52 22.97
CA LEU A 631 -1.34 26.22 22.78
C LEU A 631 -2.60 26.12 23.65
N ALA A 632 -3.65 25.52 23.12
CA ALA A 632 -4.89 25.28 23.86
C ALA A 632 -5.42 23.88 23.54
N ARG A 633 -5.92 23.16 24.54
CA ARG A 633 -6.56 21.85 24.35
C ARG A 633 -8.08 22.01 24.33
N PRO A 634 -8.78 21.74 23.21
CA PRO A 634 -10.22 21.96 23.10
C PRO A 634 -11.08 21.08 24.03
N THR A 635 -10.61 19.88 24.36
CA THR A 635 -11.39 18.90 25.14
C THR A 635 -11.63 19.32 26.58
N ASP A 636 -10.67 20.01 27.21
CA ASP A 636 -10.77 20.45 28.61
C ASP A 636 -10.38 21.90 28.87
N GLY A 637 -9.98 22.64 27.82
CA GLY A 637 -9.60 24.04 27.90
C GLY A 637 -8.24 24.29 28.57
N GLU A 638 -7.37 23.28 28.67
CA GLU A 638 -6.01 23.46 29.21
C GLU A 638 -5.19 24.35 28.26
N GLU A 639 -4.62 25.43 28.78
CA GLU A 639 -3.77 26.36 28.01
C GLU A 639 -2.28 26.16 28.35
N ALA A 640 -1.43 26.37 27.34
CA ALA A 640 0.00 26.31 27.46
C ALA A 640 0.70 27.36 26.58
N VAL A 641 1.89 27.76 26.97
CA VAL A 641 2.73 28.72 26.23
C VAL A 641 4.16 28.21 26.18
N LEU A 642 4.78 28.23 25.00
CA LEU A 642 6.16 27.83 24.76
C LEU A 642 6.92 28.97 24.08
N TYR A 643 8.08 29.32 24.63
CA TYR A 643 8.98 30.32 24.08
C TYR A 643 10.21 29.63 23.48
N LEU A 644 10.47 29.89 22.20
CA LEU A 644 11.69 29.48 21.52
C LEU A 644 12.50 30.72 21.14
N GLU A 645 13.74 30.79 21.62
CA GLU A 645 14.70 31.81 21.18
C GLU A 645 15.66 31.18 20.16
N ARG A 646 15.66 31.70 18.92
CA ARG A 646 16.46 31.12 17.81
C ARG A 646 16.30 29.60 17.67
N GLY A 647 15.08 29.10 17.79
CA GLY A 647 14.77 27.67 17.71
C GLY A 647 15.11 26.84 18.96
N ARG A 648 15.67 27.43 20.02
CA ARG A 648 15.90 26.73 21.30
C ARG A 648 14.77 27.03 22.29
N PRO A 649 14.17 26.02 22.94
CA PRO A 649 13.17 26.26 23.98
C PRO A 649 13.83 26.91 25.20
N VAL A 650 13.37 28.10 25.58
CA VAL A 650 13.91 28.85 26.73
C VAL A 650 12.97 28.84 27.92
N HIS A 651 11.66 28.81 27.67
CA HIS A 651 10.64 28.84 28.71
C HIS A 651 9.36 28.14 28.23
N ALA A 652 8.67 27.44 29.13
CA ALA A 652 7.38 26.83 28.83
C ALA A 652 6.50 26.80 30.07
N VAL A 653 5.19 26.98 29.89
CA VAL A 653 4.16 26.93 30.94
C VAL A 653 2.97 26.14 30.42
N ALA A 654 2.44 25.21 31.20
CA ALA A 654 1.22 24.46 30.88
C ALA A 654 0.40 24.28 32.17
N GLY A 655 -0.75 24.94 32.27
CA GLY A 655 -1.53 25.00 33.52
C GLY A 655 -0.67 25.47 34.71
N SER A 656 -0.45 24.59 35.70
CA SER A 656 0.36 24.87 36.89
C SER A 656 1.83 24.44 36.79
N ARG A 657 2.27 23.94 35.63
CA ARG A 657 3.63 23.43 35.41
C ARG A 657 4.45 24.45 34.64
N THR A 658 5.74 24.52 34.92
CA THR A 658 6.69 25.45 34.30
C THR A 658 7.99 24.72 34.02
N GLY A 659 8.65 25.00 32.89
CA GLY A 659 9.89 24.35 32.49
C GLY A 659 9.66 23.05 31.69
N PRO A 660 10.60 22.09 31.73
CA PRO A 660 10.51 20.81 31.01
C PRO A 660 9.19 20.05 31.24
N GLU A 661 8.65 20.11 32.47
CA GLU A 661 7.43 19.42 32.87
C GLU A 661 6.17 19.94 32.16
N ALA A 662 6.21 21.20 31.70
CA ALA A 662 5.17 21.76 30.85
C ALA A 662 5.24 21.14 29.44
N ILE A 663 6.44 20.95 28.88
CA ILE A 663 6.63 20.33 27.57
C ILE A 663 6.17 18.87 27.59
N TYR A 664 6.53 18.09 28.62
CA TYR A 664 6.07 16.71 28.76
C TYR A 664 4.54 16.61 28.87
N ARG A 665 3.91 17.61 29.49
CA ARG A 665 2.44 17.68 29.57
C ARG A 665 1.81 17.93 28.20
N ILE A 666 2.39 18.82 27.40
CA ILE A 666 1.90 19.15 26.05
C ILE A 666 2.10 17.97 25.08
N ILE A 667 3.20 17.21 25.20
CA ILE A 667 3.42 15.99 24.39
C ILE A 667 2.29 14.97 24.61
N ALA A 668 1.77 14.88 25.84
CA ALA A 668 0.64 14.00 26.18
C ALA A 668 -0.72 14.48 25.62
N TRP A 669 -0.77 15.59 24.90
CA TRP A 669 -1.97 16.02 24.18
C TRP A 669 -2.10 15.33 22.81
N GLU A 670 -1.07 14.64 22.32
CA GLU A 670 -1.07 13.90 21.04
C GLU A 670 -1.56 14.75 19.84
N GLU A 671 -2.76 14.44 19.31
CA GLU A 671 -3.43 15.14 18.19
C GLU A 671 -4.54 16.10 18.67
N ASP A 672 -4.68 16.33 19.97
CA ASP A 672 -5.76 17.13 20.58
C ASP A 672 -5.24 18.46 21.11
N GLY A 673 -5.13 19.45 20.22
CA GLY A 673 -4.72 20.80 20.55
C GLY A 673 -5.08 21.82 19.47
N GLU A 674 -4.83 23.08 19.76
CA GLU A 674 -4.76 24.20 18.83
C GLU A 674 -3.53 25.02 19.17
N PHE A 675 -2.91 25.66 18.19
CA PHE A 675 -1.75 26.49 18.45
C PHE A 675 -1.72 27.76 17.61
N THR A 676 -1.14 28.81 18.19
CA THR A 676 -0.93 30.10 17.57
C THR A 676 0.53 30.51 17.75
N VAL A 677 1.21 30.89 16.67
CA VAL A 677 2.63 31.24 16.69
C VAL A 677 2.79 32.73 16.42
N HIS A 678 3.50 33.40 17.31
CA HIS A 678 3.84 34.82 17.25
C HIS A 678 5.35 35.00 17.17
N PRO A 679 5.86 35.91 16.32
CA PRO A 679 7.23 36.40 16.46
C PRO A 679 7.41 37.04 17.82
N GLU A 680 8.50 36.70 18.52
CA GLU A 680 8.75 37.22 19.87
C GLU A 680 10.16 37.79 19.96
N SER A 681 10.28 38.94 20.62
CA SER A 681 11.55 39.63 20.86
C SER A 681 11.84 39.84 22.33
N ASP A 682 10.84 39.65 23.19
CA ASP A 682 10.99 39.74 24.65
C ASP A 682 10.74 38.36 25.28
N PHE A 683 11.74 37.84 25.98
CA PHE A 683 11.76 36.46 26.47
C PHE A 683 11.73 36.42 28.00
N PRO A 684 10.91 35.54 28.60
CA PRO A 684 10.94 35.28 30.04
C PRO A 684 12.29 34.73 30.51
N PRO A 685 12.59 34.77 31.82
CA PRO A 685 13.77 34.11 32.38
C PRO A 685 13.79 32.63 31.97
N ALA A 686 14.95 32.17 31.49
CA ALA A 686 15.09 30.81 31.01
C ALA A 686 14.83 29.80 32.15
N THR A 687 13.81 28.95 31.96
CA THR A 687 13.51 27.82 32.85
C THR A 687 13.86 26.48 32.23
N ILE A 688 14.33 26.50 30.97
CA ILE A 688 14.72 25.33 30.21
C ILE A 688 16.17 25.55 29.75
N HIS A 689 17.00 24.53 29.97
CA HIS A 689 18.41 24.54 29.58
C HIS A 689 18.80 23.37 28.68
N ASP A 690 17.94 22.34 28.62
CA ASP A 690 18.13 21.16 27.77
C ASP A 690 17.82 21.46 26.31
N SER A 691 18.38 20.65 25.41
CA SER A 691 18.04 20.75 23.98
C SER A 691 16.60 20.32 23.73
N LEU A 692 16.03 20.81 22.64
CA LEU A 692 14.66 20.46 22.23
C LEU A 692 14.52 18.94 22.04
N GLU A 693 15.51 18.33 21.40
CA GLU A 693 15.52 16.89 21.11
C GLU A 693 15.56 16.06 22.41
N SER A 694 16.34 16.49 23.40
CA SER A 694 16.41 15.81 24.70
C SER A 694 15.07 15.86 25.43
N LEU A 695 14.37 17.00 25.36
CA LEU A 695 13.05 17.17 25.97
C LEU A 695 12.00 16.32 25.27
N LEU A 696 12.06 16.23 23.94
CA LEU A 696 11.11 15.43 23.15
C LEU A 696 11.33 13.93 23.39
N MET A 697 12.57 13.45 23.44
CA MET A 697 12.88 12.04 23.74
C MET A 697 12.41 11.63 25.13
N GLU A 698 12.72 12.43 26.15
CA GLU A 698 12.30 12.15 27.52
C GLU A 698 10.78 12.22 27.67
N GLY A 699 10.13 13.16 26.98
CA GLY A 699 8.67 13.26 26.94
C GLY A 699 7.99 12.04 26.32
N CYS A 700 8.51 11.52 25.20
CA CYS A 700 8.00 10.29 24.59
C CYS A 700 8.22 9.07 25.49
N ARG A 701 9.40 8.96 26.13
CA ARG A 701 9.67 7.87 27.10
C ARG A 701 8.65 7.86 28.24
N LEU A 702 8.35 9.03 28.80
CA LEU A 702 7.36 9.17 29.88
C LEU A 702 5.92 8.91 29.42
N LEU A 703 5.62 9.09 28.13
CA LEU A 703 4.32 8.76 27.54
C LEU A 703 4.15 7.24 27.39
N ASP A 704 5.20 6.55 26.92
CA ASP A 704 5.21 5.09 26.74
C ASP A 704 5.19 4.33 28.09
N GLU A 705 5.65 4.96 29.17
CA GLU A 705 5.66 4.39 30.53
C GLU A 705 4.32 4.54 31.29
N ARG A 706 3.31 5.21 30.70
CA ARG A 706 1.97 5.39 31.27
C ARG A 706 0.94 4.50 30.60
#